data_AF-A0A1F7QEN8-F1
#
_entry.id   AF-A0A1F7QEN8-F1
#
_cell.length_a   1.000
_cell.length_b   1.000
_cell.length_c   1.000
_cell.angle_alpha   90.00
_cell.angle_beta   90.00
_cell.angle_gamma   90.00
#
_symmetry.space_group_name_H-M   'P 1'
#
loop_
_entity.id
_entity.type
_entity.pdbx_description
1 polymer ?
#
loop_
_entity_poly.entity_id
_entity_poly.type
_entity_poly.pdbx_seq_one_letter_code
_entity_poly.pdbx_strand_id
1 'polypeptide(L)'
;MTMKGRLALALLLALMLATPALAEAAIAFRAAASKDVNGSAGSIVINVPAGTVKGDVMVALISVRPYTATIAAPAAFTPLTRVNQTTGTTSSLAVYTRVASSSEPASYTWTFSANTGNAGGILSFSGVDNGSPVDDWQTALVASGTSFPAPSVTTTVANTMIVTGHEFASSMRFTPPAGMTEAFDVASLAVNNVAGTAVEGSYVLQAAVGASGTKTATVTGNADTAATATLALRPVVCSAVSDTGYASATATSGQAIVYWAGASNVTVLRKTSAFGSERPADGVAYVVGDPVGAASVVYSGSAATFTQTGLTNGTAYHYKVFVRDGTPCYSTGTEVKASPVAGASPAWSYSMAGGSMLNPGITGYGTIYTSSNAGRIVSLSTADGTQSWTPVGTAAAVQGTLTWVPAAGFEYRRNVPVTAGTAAVPSGYSVPVTFDHASLVAAGKSLASGNDVRVYYWDGGAWTQLDRVLDEGASWNSATTTVWFQTQAAIGASGSDTGYYLFYGYPGAGAPPASASNVYLFYDDFAWSDAPANHGWTVRNSTWTADGSKVTAGGTAYDFAVMSHPVSTGDAIIEARALGLGSVCSDCRHIGVGLRFSDTGSGYIGIGYDYDTTLLTIIDQRAWFDSNQYALLGSVAQTLAADTWHRIKFRAIGTSLADKAWVDGAAEPGWQLSLTDATYASGTQIVLSGGWDVPKGSQWDWVKVRRAVDPEPTAAAAAEEGLGTTSLFGGDQSGWVYHVDGTTGFTLWSTQLSGADAVQAATAVQLRSFSDAAFQAAYTDDVIFVATRNASSTSNKVFAMRAGDGTVLWTFNGTGTYNVDYIVGMPYVDYQRNRLYVTSRAGAAGTQASLWVLDALTGALVQSFALGHLESSASLSGDYGTLYVGDQAGSLYALDTDAVALKWAAPYALGSALKGYVWEDWSVAGRIYFSTADGNVWCLQDTGTGASQEWKQPVAGASSPLVLDSLFVGSSDGTLHQLNLTSGVDEKQVTLGDGTATVGDVSTEDGTQLFVGTTAGTLYKLPLPLP
;
A
#
# COMPACT_ATOMS: atom_id res chain seq x y z
N MET A 1 17.53 -37.72 4.74
CA MET A 1 16.75 -36.49 5.00
C MET A 1 16.12 -36.57 6.38
N THR A 2 16.43 -35.62 7.25
CA THR A 2 16.10 -35.61 8.69
C THR A 2 14.66 -35.17 8.95
N MET A 3 14.12 -35.54 10.11
CA MET A 3 12.74 -35.27 10.58
C MET A 3 12.34 -33.77 10.49
N LYS A 4 13.32 -32.85 10.54
CA LYS A 4 13.13 -31.40 10.34
C LYS A 4 12.71 -31.03 8.91
N GLY A 5 13.15 -31.78 7.89
CA GLY A 5 12.77 -31.53 6.48
C GLY A 5 11.33 -31.96 6.16
N ARG A 6 10.78 -32.93 6.92
CA ARG A 6 9.38 -33.38 6.76
C ARG A 6 8.39 -32.44 7.44
N LEU A 7 8.79 -31.77 8.53
CA LEU A 7 7.98 -30.73 9.17
C LEU A 7 7.95 -29.45 8.32
N ALA A 8 9.07 -29.05 7.71
CA ALA A 8 9.12 -27.87 6.84
C ALA A 8 8.31 -28.07 5.55
N LEU A 9 8.32 -29.27 4.96
CA LEU A 9 7.54 -29.58 3.75
C LEU A 9 6.04 -29.76 4.05
N ALA A 10 5.68 -30.29 5.24
CA ALA A 10 4.28 -30.37 5.67
C ALA A 10 3.71 -28.99 6.07
N LEU A 11 4.55 -28.08 6.60
CA LEU A 11 4.16 -26.70 6.90
C LEU A 11 4.06 -25.85 5.62
N LEU A 12 4.93 -26.08 4.62
CA LEU A 12 4.83 -25.42 3.30
C LEU A 12 3.62 -25.92 2.49
N LEU A 13 3.27 -27.20 2.58
CA LEU A 13 2.09 -27.76 1.90
C LEU A 13 0.77 -27.37 2.59
N ALA A 14 0.80 -27.12 3.90
CA ALA A 14 -0.34 -26.56 4.65
C ALA A 14 -0.54 -25.06 4.39
N LEU A 15 0.52 -24.31 4.06
CA LEU A 15 0.43 -22.89 3.66
C LEU A 15 -0.04 -22.69 2.20
N MET A 16 0.11 -23.68 1.32
CA MET A 16 -0.29 -23.57 -0.10
C MET A 16 -1.71 -24.09 -0.40
N LEU A 17 -2.45 -24.58 0.60
CA LEU A 17 -3.86 -25.04 0.44
C LEU A 17 -4.86 -24.30 1.35
N ALA A 18 -4.40 -23.36 2.18
CA ALA A 18 -5.28 -22.43 2.87
C ALA A 18 -5.68 -21.30 1.91
N THR A 19 -6.56 -21.61 0.96
CA THR A 19 -7.50 -20.56 0.53
C THR A 19 -8.24 -20.11 1.78
N PRO A 20 -8.40 -18.79 2.04
CA PRO A 20 -9.23 -18.37 3.16
C PRO A 20 -10.62 -18.93 2.91
N ALA A 21 -11.00 -19.96 3.67
CA ALA A 21 -12.39 -20.36 3.73
C ALA A 21 -13.17 -19.12 4.17
N LEU A 22 -14.09 -18.66 3.31
CA LEU A 22 -15.00 -17.57 3.65
C LEU A 22 -15.65 -17.94 4.99
N ALA A 23 -15.48 -17.09 6.00
CA ALA A 23 -16.16 -17.28 7.27
C ALA A 23 -17.63 -16.94 7.05
N GLU A 24 -18.43 -17.95 6.70
CA GLU A 24 -19.87 -17.81 6.55
C GLU A 24 -20.48 -17.60 7.94
N ALA A 25 -21.15 -16.46 8.15
CA ALA A 25 -21.96 -16.26 9.35
C ALA A 25 -23.16 -17.21 9.28
N ALA A 26 -23.22 -18.21 10.16
CA ALA A 26 -24.37 -19.12 10.21
C ALA A 26 -25.64 -18.35 10.62
N ILE A 27 -26.73 -18.52 9.86
CA ILE A 27 -28.04 -17.96 10.24
C ILE A 27 -28.46 -18.51 11.60
N ALA A 28 -28.89 -17.62 12.49
CA ALA A 28 -29.37 -17.98 13.81
C ALA A 28 -30.82 -17.54 14.02
N PHE A 29 -31.61 -18.41 14.67
CA PHE A 29 -32.96 -18.07 15.11
C PHE A 29 -32.89 -17.15 16.33
N ARG A 30 -33.62 -16.03 16.30
CA ARG A 30 -33.75 -15.14 17.46
C ARG A 30 -34.91 -15.55 18.36
N ALA A 31 -36.11 -15.50 17.81
CA ALA A 31 -37.36 -15.73 18.52
C ALA A 31 -38.51 -15.86 17.52
N ALA A 32 -39.66 -16.29 18.02
CA ALA A 32 -40.92 -16.21 17.31
C ALA A 32 -42.02 -15.61 18.19
N ALA A 33 -43.07 -15.10 17.56
CA ALA A 33 -44.30 -14.68 18.18
C ALA A 33 -45.48 -15.18 17.35
N SER A 34 -46.57 -15.55 18.00
CA SER A 34 -47.74 -16.10 17.31
C SER A 34 -49.04 -15.61 17.93
N LYS A 35 -50.12 -15.70 17.15
CA LYS A 35 -51.47 -15.39 17.59
C LYS A 35 -52.50 -16.20 16.82
N ASP A 36 -53.51 -16.64 17.55
CA ASP A 36 -54.74 -17.24 17.04
C ASP A 36 -55.95 -16.50 17.58
N VAL A 37 -57.04 -16.46 16.80
CA VAL A 37 -58.31 -15.88 17.23
C VAL A 37 -59.47 -16.76 16.78
N ASN A 38 -60.47 -16.90 17.65
CA ASN A 38 -61.69 -17.64 17.38
C ASN A 38 -62.43 -17.04 16.16
N GLY A 39 -62.86 -17.93 15.26
CA GLY A 39 -63.11 -17.73 13.83
C GLY A 39 -64.21 -16.77 13.39
N SER A 40 -64.15 -15.51 13.79
CA SER A 40 -64.90 -14.39 13.18
C SER A 40 -64.18 -13.04 13.30
N ALA A 41 -62.99 -13.01 13.91
CA ALA A 41 -62.23 -11.77 14.04
C ALA A 41 -61.73 -11.26 12.69
N GLY A 42 -61.92 -9.97 12.42
CA GLY A 42 -61.44 -9.31 11.20
C GLY A 42 -59.93 -9.05 11.18
N SER A 43 -59.18 -9.47 12.20
CA SER A 43 -57.73 -9.26 12.29
C SER A 43 -57.02 -10.16 13.30
N ILE A 44 -55.71 -10.38 13.09
CA ILE A 44 -54.77 -10.87 14.10
C ILE A 44 -53.67 -9.85 14.34
N VAL A 45 -53.29 -9.68 15.61
CA VAL A 45 -52.19 -8.82 16.04
C VAL A 45 -51.09 -9.72 16.61
N ILE A 46 -49.93 -9.74 15.95
CA ILE A 46 -48.79 -10.56 16.34
C ILE A 46 -47.66 -9.62 16.77
N ASN A 47 -47.11 -9.84 17.96
CA ASN A 47 -45.99 -9.05 18.47
C ASN A 47 -44.77 -9.22 17.56
N VAL A 48 -43.90 -8.22 17.52
CA VAL A 48 -42.56 -8.41 16.95
C VAL A 48 -41.82 -9.42 17.85
N PRO A 49 -41.16 -10.45 17.29
CA PRO A 49 -40.40 -11.40 18.10
C PRO A 49 -39.39 -10.70 19.02
N ALA A 50 -39.26 -11.21 20.25
CA ALA A 50 -38.41 -10.58 21.26
C ALA A 50 -36.94 -10.55 20.80
N GLY A 51 -36.28 -9.40 20.95
CA GLY A 51 -34.88 -9.22 20.57
C GLY A 51 -34.62 -9.05 19.07
N THR A 52 -35.66 -8.91 18.24
CA THR A 52 -35.51 -8.47 16.85
C THR A 52 -34.84 -7.09 16.80
N VAL A 53 -33.79 -6.97 16.00
CA VAL A 53 -33.04 -5.73 15.77
C VAL A 53 -32.90 -5.48 14.26
N LYS A 54 -32.41 -4.30 13.89
CA LYS A 54 -32.20 -3.93 12.50
C LYS A 54 -31.38 -5.00 11.75
N GLY A 55 -31.86 -5.37 10.57
CA GLY A 55 -31.19 -6.32 9.69
C GLY A 55 -31.51 -7.79 9.94
N ASP A 56 -32.33 -8.10 10.95
CA ASP A 56 -32.92 -9.44 11.04
C ASP A 56 -33.97 -9.64 9.95
N VAL A 57 -34.11 -10.88 9.46
CA VAL A 57 -35.17 -11.26 8.54
C VAL A 57 -36.29 -11.95 9.30
N MET A 58 -37.48 -11.36 9.22
CA MET A 58 -38.72 -11.91 9.73
C MET A 58 -39.48 -12.65 8.64
N VAL A 59 -39.96 -13.86 8.95
CA VAL A 59 -40.86 -14.66 8.10
C VAL A 59 -42.20 -14.77 8.81
N ALA A 60 -43.27 -14.28 8.19
CA ALA A 60 -44.62 -14.40 8.71
C ALA A 60 -45.40 -15.49 7.96
N LEU A 61 -45.99 -16.42 8.71
CA LEU A 61 -46.82 -17.52 8.22
C LEU A 61 -48.25 -17.29 8.71
N ILE A 62 -49.17 -16.96 7.79
CA ILE A 62 -50.54 -16.56 8.11
C ILE A 62 -51.53 -17.53 7.46
N SER A 63 -52.27 -18.25 8.28
CA SER A 63 -53.35 -19.13 7.86
C SER A 63 -54.72 -18.45 7.98
N VAL A 64 -55.58 -18.67 6.98
CA VAL A 64 -56.99 -18.25 7.02
C VAL A 64 -57.89 -19.29 6.36
N ARG A 65 -59.09 -19.44 6.92
CA ARG A 65 -60.19 -20.27 6.40
C ARG A 65 -61.43 -19.39 6.19
N PRO A 66 -62.12 -19.45 5.04
CA PRO A 66 -61.77 -20.16 3.80
C PRO A 66 -60.70 -19.43 2.98
N TYR A 67 -60.18 -20.07 1.92
CA TYR A 67 -59.18 -19.47 1.01
C TYR A 67 -59.66 -18.19 0.31
N THR A 68 -60.98 -17.99 0.19
CA THR A 68 -61.57 -16.79 -0.44
C THR A 68 -61.46 -15.54 0.43
N ALA A 69 -61.13 -15.69 1.72
CA ALA A 69 -60.86 -14.55 2.58
C ALA A 69 -59.62 -13.80 2.09
N THR A 70 -59.77 -12.53 1.72
CA THR A 70 -58.64 -11.64 1.46
C THR A 70 -57.85 -11.36 2.73
N ILE A 71 -56.52 -11.23 2.59
CA ILE A 71 -55.59 -10.88 3.67
C ILE A 71 -54.96 -9.54 3.28
N ALA A 72 -55.12 -8.52 4.13
CA ALA A 72 -54.38 -7.28 4.02
C ALA A 72 -53.26 -7.29 5.07
N ALA A 73 -52.03 -7.42 4.58
CA ALA A 73 -50.81 -7.44 5.38
C ALA A 73 -50.32 -6.02 5.72
N PRO A 74 -49.55 -5.84 6.80
CA PRO A 74 -48.85 -4.59 7.06
C PRO A 74 -47.95 -4.21 5.87
N ALA A 75 -47.94 -2.93 5.47
CA ALA A 75 -47.11 -2.43 4.35
C ALA A 75 -45.60 -2.71 4.52
N ALA A 76 -45.19 -2.95 5.76
CA ALA A 76 -43.84 -3.34 6.17
C ALA A 76 -43.40 -4.73 5.67
N PHE A 77 -44.32 -5.62 5.32
CA PHE A 77 -44.05 -6.99 4.88
C PHE A 77 -44.21 -7.14 3.37
N THR A 78 -43.25 -7.81 2.74
CA THR A 78 -43.31 -8.18 1.32
C THR A 78 -43.97 -9.56 1.19
N PRO A 79 -45.01 -9.72 0.35
CA PRO A 79 -45.60 -11.03 0.10
C PRO A 79 -44.63 -11.92 -0.68
N LEU A 80 -44.38 -13.14 -0.20
CA LEU A 80 -43.58 -14.13 -0.91
C LEU A 80 -44.48 -15.07 -1.72
N THR A 81 -45.46 -15.70 -1.08
CA THR A 81 -46.39 -16.62 -1.72
C THR A 81 -47.67 -16.80 -0.91
N ARG A 82 -48.73 -17.27 -1.57
CA ARG A 82 -49.97 -17.71 -0.91
C ARG A 82 -50.47 -18.98 -1.58
N VAL A 83 -50.67 -20.02 -0.79
CA VAL A 83 -51.14 -21.32 -1.24
C VAL A 83 -52.61 -21.45 -0.88
N ASN A 84 -53.46 -21.67 -1.86
CA ASN A 84 -54.91 -21.77 -1.66
C ASN A 84 -55.37 -23.22 -1.82
N GLN A 85 -55.85 -23.82 -0.75
CA GLN A 85 -56.53 -25.11 -0.80
C GLN A 85 -57.98 -24.89 -1.23
N THR A 86 -58.28 -25.22 -2.49
CA THR A 86 -59.58 -24.96 -3.11
C THR A 86 -60.50 -26.17 -3.16
N THR A 87 -60.03 -27.33 -2.71
CA THR A 87 -60.80 -28.59 -2.71
C THR A 87 -60.89 -29.14 -1.29
N GLY A 88 -61.96 -29.88 -0.98
CA GLY A 88 -62.24 -30.31 0.39
C GLY A 88 -62.56 -29.12 1.30
N THR A 89 -61.99 -29.11 2.52
CA THR A 89 -62.14 -28.00 3.45
C THR A 89 -61.19 -26.89 3.06
N THR A 90 -61.74 -25.83 2.48
CA THR A 90 -60.88 -24.82 1.86
C THR A 90 -60.17 -23.93 2.89
N SER A 91 -58.87 -23.69 2.72
CA SER A 91 -58.02 -22.84 3.57
C SER A 91 -56.89 -22.22 2.74
N SER A 92 -56.06 -21.38 3.34
CA SER A 92 -54.84 -20.92 2.70
C SER A 92 -53.75 -20.56 3.70
N LEU A 93 -52.50 -20.76 3.31
CA LEU A 93 -51.31 -20.24 3.97
C LEU A 93 -50.65 -19.17 3.12
N ALA A 94 -50.49 -17.98 3.69
CA ALA A 94 -49.74 -16.88 3.12
C ALA A 94 -48.39 -16.72 3.85
N VAL A 95 -47.32 -16.55 3.07
CA VAL A 95 -45.96 -16.36 3.55
C VAL A 95 -45.49 -14.97 3.16
N TYR A 96 -44.96 -14.23 4.14
CA TYR A 96 -44.40 -12.90 3.95
C TYR A 96 -42.98 -12.82 4.52
N THR A 97 -42.15 -11.95 3.94
CA THR A 97 -40.81 -11.65 4.45
C THR A 97 -40.67 -10.17 4.78
N ARG A 98 -39.81 -9.84 5.75
CA ARG A 98 -39.46 -8.47 6.11
C ARG A 98 -38.04 -8.42 6.64
N VAL A 99 -37.25 -7.46 6.16
CA VAL A 99 -36.01 -7.04 6.84
C VAL A 99 -36.38 -6.03 7.93
N ALA A 100 -36.02 -6.30 9.17
CA ALA A 100 -36.27 -5.43 10.30
C ALA A 100 -35.50 -4.12 10.17
N SER A 101 -36.16 -3.02 10.51
CA SER A 101 -35.61 -1.67 10.56
C SER A 101 -35.04 -1.33 11.94
N SER A 102 -34.46 -0.13 12.10
CA SER A 102 -34.03 0.37 13.42
C SER A 102 -35.20 0.78 14.34
N SER A 103 -36.44 0.79 13.84
CA SER A 103 -37.64 1.17 14.59
C SER A 103 -38.82 0.27 14.27
N GLU A 104 -38.79 -0.96 14.77
CA GLU A 104 -39.95 -1.87 14.70
C GLU A 104 -41.06 -1.43 15.67
N PRO A 105 -42.35 -1.48 15.27
CA PRO A 105 -43.46 -1.29 16.20
C PRO A 105 -43.54 -2.45 17.21
N ALA A 106 -44.33 -2.30 18.28
CA ALA A 106 -44.51 -3.39 19.24
C ALA A 106 -45.19 -4.64 18.63
N SER A 107 -46.02 -4.46 17.61
CA SER A 107 -46.76 -5.54 16.93
C SER A 107 -47.17 -5.16 15.51
N TYR A 108 -47.51 -6.19 14.73
CA TYR A 108 -48.02 -6.10 13.37
C TYR A 108 -49.43 -6.67 13.27
N THR A 109 -50.27 -6.03 12.45
CA THR A 109 -51.69 -6.42 12.29
C THR A 109 -51.97 -6.89 10.87
N TRP A 110 -52.47 -8.12 10.74
CA TRP A 110 -53.07 -8.62 9.50
C TRP A 110 -54.58 -8.52 9.62
N THR A 111 -55.23 -7.99 8.58
CA THR A 111 -56.69 -7.86 8.53
C THR A 111 -57.26 -8.80 7.48
N PHE A 112 -58.48 -9.27 7.72
CA PHE A 112 -59.15 -10.28 6.91
C PHE A 112 -60.55 -9.81 6.52
N SER A 113 -60.98 -10.18 5.32
CA SER A 113 -62.42 -10.21 5.00
C SER A 113 -63.13 -11.36 5.74
N ALA A 114 -64.40 -11.62 5.42
CA ALA A 114 -65.20 -12.64 6.08
C ALA A 114 -64.47 -14.00 6.13
N ASN A 115 -64.16 -14.46 7.34
CA ASN A 115 -63.41 -15.68 7.61
C ASN A 115 -64.04 -16.46 8.77
N THR A 116 -63.77 -17.76 8.83
CA THR A 116 -64.24 -18.70 9.85
C THR A 116 -63.11 -19.24 10.74
N GLY A 117 -61.89 -18.71 10.59
CA GLY A 117 -60.71 -19.13 11.34
C GLY A 117 -59.45 -18.47 10.79
N ASN A 118 -58.60 -17.98 11.69
CA ASN A 118 -57.31 -17.40 11.36
C ASN A 118 -56.29 -17.66 12.47
N ALA A 119 -55.04 -17.89 12.07
CA ALA A 119 -53.91 -18.13 12.98
C ALA A 119 -52.61 -17.79 12.26
N GLY A 120 -51.57 -17.42 12.99
CA GLY A 120 -50.27 -17.16 12.37
C GLY A 120 -49.16 -16.87 13.37
N GLY A 121 -47.95 -16.77 12.83
CA GLY A 121 -46.76 -16.40 13.59
C GLY A 121 -45.68 -15.76 12.75
N ILE A 122 -44.77 -15.06 13.42
CA ILE A 122 -43.58 -14.41 12.86
C ILE A 122 -42.36 -15.08 13.48
N LEU A 123 -41.44 -15.58 12.65
CA LEU A 123 -40.12 -16.07 13.04
C LEU A 123 -39.09 -15.00 12.69
N SER A 124 -38.12 -14.71 13.57
CA SER A 124 -37.04 -13.74 13.31
C SER A 124 -35.67 -14.42 13.29
N PHE A 125 -34.85 -14.11 12.29
CA PHE A 125 -33.53 -14.70 12.07
C PHE A 125 -32.46 -13.62 11.86
N SER A 126 -31.27 -13.82 12.44
CA SER A 126 -30.08 -13.00 12.19
C SER A 126 -29.11 -13.68 11.23
N GLY A 127 -28.26 -12.90 10.54
CA GLY A 127 -27.24 -13.44 9.62
C GLY A 127 -27.78 -13.79 8.23
N VAL A 128 -28.99 -13.34 7.90
CA VAL A 128 -29.61 -13.52 6.58
C VAL A 128 -29.19 -12.36 5.67
N ASP A 129 -29.00 -12.62 4.38
CA ASP A 129 -28.74 -11.60 3.36
C ASP A 129 -29.95 -10.66 3.21
N ASN A 130 -29.78 -9.37 3.51
CA ASN A 130 -30.90 -8.41 3.44
C ASN A 130 -31.21 -7.92 2.02
N GLY A 131 -30.28 -8.07 1.08
CA GLY A 131 -30.51 -7.74 -0.33
C GLY A 131 -31.29 -8.84 -1.04
N SER A 132 -31.03 -10.10 -0.69
CA SER A 132 -31.69 -11.28 -1.26
C SER A 132 -31.95 -12.37 -0.20
N PRO A 133 -32.93 -12.17 0.71
CA PRO A 133 -33.09 -13.02 1.89
C PRO A 133 -33.56 -14.45 1.61
N VAL A 134 -34.15 -14.70 0.45
CA VAL A 134 -34.70 -15.99 0.05
C VAL A 134 -33.82 -16.61 -1.02
N ASP A 135 -33.35 -17.83 -0.77
CA ASP A 135 -32.54 -18.61 -1.71
C ASP A 135 -33.42 -19.43 -2.68
N ASP A 136 -34.39 -20.16 -2.12
CA ASP A 136 -35.39 -20.95 -2.85
C ASP A 136 -36.65 -21.12 -1.99
N TRP A 137 -37.80 -21.37 -2.62
CA TRP A 137 -39.05 -21.70 -1.90
C TRP A 137 -39.96 -22.58 -2.75
N GLN A 138 -40.71 -23.46 -2.08
CA GLN A 138 -41.67 -24.37 -2.70
C GLN A 138 -42.92 -24.50 -1.84
N THR A 139 -44.04 -24.83 -2.47
CA THR A 139 -45.34 -24.97 -1.80
C THR A 139 -46.09 -26.20 -2.30
N ALA A 140 -46.89 -26.83 -1.44
CA ALA A 140 -47.74 -27.95 -1.84
C ALA A 140 -49.15 -27.85 -1.24
N LEU A 141 -50.11 -28.43 -1.96
CA LEU A 141 -51.43 -28.73 -1.44
C LEU A 141 -51.44 -30.18 -0.97
N VAL A 142 -52.03 -30.44 0.19
CA VAL A 142 -52.12 -31.78 0.76
C VAL A 142 -53.59 -32.19 0.84
N ALA A 143 -53.88 -33.38 0.31
CA ALA A 143 -55.21 -34.00 0.39
C ALA A 143 -55.56 -34.33 1.85
N SER A 144 -56.83 -34.62 2.11
CA SER A 144 -57.33 -34.89 3.46
C SER A 144 -56.53 -36.00 4.15
N GLY A 145 -55.93 -35.69 5.30
CA GLY A 145 -55.07 -36.64 6.02
C GLY A 145 -54.56 -36.07 7.35
N THR A 146 -53.73 -36.85 8.04
CA THR A 146 -53.06 -36.45 9.30
C THR A 146 -51.54 -36.28 9.14
N SER A 147 -51.06 -36.28 7.90
CA SER A 147 -49.65 -36.17 7.53
C SER A 147 -49.51 -35.13 6.43
N PHE A 148 -48.67 -34.13 6.66
CA PHE A 148 -48.60 -32.91 5.88
C PHE A 148 -47.17 -32.69 5.37
N PRO A 149 -46.80 -33.25 4.20
CA PRO A 149 -45.48 -33.04 3.62
C PRO A 149 -45.34 -31.63 3.06
N ALA A 150 -44.32 -30.89 3.52
CA ALA A 150 -43.82 -29.68 2.86
C ALA A 150 -42.76 -30.06 1.81
N PRO A 151 -42.83 -29.51 0.59
CA PRO A 151 -41.97 -29.92 -0.53
C PRO A 151 -40.49 -29.60 -0.27
N SER A 152 -39.60 -30.32 -0.95
CA SER A 152 -38.16 -30.03 -0.91
C SER A 152 -37.85 -28.75 -1.70
N VAL A 153 -36.98 -27.91 -1.14
CA VAL A 153 -36.28 -26.82 -1.87
C VAL A 153 -34.86 -27.28 -2.21
N THR A 154 -34.21 -26.60 -3.16
CA THR A 154 -32.80 -26.81 -3.51
C THR A 154 -31.99 -25.60 -3.09
N THR A 155 -31.19 -25.74 -2.03
CA THR A 155 -30.32 -24.66 -1.57
C THR A 155 -29.16 -24.52 -2.54
N THR A 156 -28.85 -23.28 -2.93
CA THR A 156 -27.73 -22.95 -3.83
C THR A 156 -26.47 -22.53 -3.08
N VAL A 157 -26.61 -22.21 -1.78
CA VAL A 157 -25.50 -21.87 -0.88
C VAL A 157 -25.54 -22.71 0.41
N ALA A 158 -24.36 -22.92 0.99
CA ALA A 158 -24.21 -23.65 2.25
C ALA A 158 -24.83 -22.86 3.41
N ASN A 159 -25.03 -23.51 4.57
CA ASN A 159 -25.52 -22.88 5.80
C ASN A 159 -26.84 -22.08 5.67
N THR A 160 -27.72 -22.54 4.79
CA THR A 160 -29.07 -21.97 4.61
C THR A 160 -30.01 -22.38 5.74
N MET A 161 -30.92 -21.48 6.13
CA MET A 161 -31.94 -21.81 7.12
C MET A 161 -33.21 -22.28 6.42
N ILE A 162 -33.57 -23.54 6.59
CA ILE A 162 -34.83 -24.08 6.09
C ILE A 162 -35.92 -23.74 7.09
N VAL A 163 -36.95 -23.04 6.62
CA VAL A 163 -38.16 -22.68 7.38
C VAL A 163 -39.35 -23.32 6.71
N THR A 164 -40.19 -24.00 7.48
CA THR A 164 -41.42 -24.63 6.98
C THR A 164 -42.65 -24.06 7.67
N GLY A 165 -43.71 -23.89 6.89
CA GLY A 165 -45.04 -23.61 7.41
C GLY A 165 -45.99 -24.73 7.02
N HIS A 166 -46.73 -25.24 8.00
CA HIS A 166 -47.74 -26.27 7.78
C HIS A 166 -49.05 -25.76 8.32
N GLU A 167 -50.04 -25.55 7.45
CA GLU A 167 -51.38 -25.21 7.87
C GLU A 167 -52.36 -26.32 7.48
N PHE A 168 -53.37 -26.54 8.31
CA PHE A 168 -54.47 -27.41 7.92
C PHE A 168 -55.81 -26.86 8.39
N ALA A 169 -56.88 -27.29 7.73
CA ALA A 169 -58.22 -26.72 7.89
C ALA A 169 -58.97 -27.27 9.12
N SER A 170 -58.27 -27.56 10.20
CA SER A 170 -58.83 -28.00 11.48
C SER A 170 -57.94 -27.50 12.64
N SER A 171 -58.41 -27.61 13.88
CA SER A 171 -57.68 -27.19 15.08
C SER A 171 -57.18 -28.39 15.87
N MET A 172 -55.91 -28.73 15.64
CA MET A 172 -55.07 -29.66 16.43
C MET A 172 -53.69 -29.05 16.63
N ARG A 173 -52.89 -29.68 17.50
CA ARG A 173 -51.46 -29.40 17.63
C ARG A 173 -50.66 -30.32 16.71
N PHE A 174 -49.63 -29.76 16.09
CA PHE A 174 -48.72 -30.49 15.23
C PHE A 174 -47.67 -31.22 16.07
N THR A 175 -47.16 -32.31 15.50
CA THR A 175 -45.82 -32.80 15.79
C THR A 175 -44.93 -32.31 14.64
N PRO A 176 -43.90 -31.49 14.92
CA PRO A 176 -43.09 -30.85 13.90
C PRO A 176 -42.30 -31.88 13.07
N PRO A 177 -41.81 -31.52 11.87
CA PRO A 177 -41.00 -32.41 11.06
C PRO A 177 -39.78 -32.95 11.81
N ALA A 178 -39.51 -34.25 11.65
CA ALA A 178 -38.36 -34.88 12.27
C ALA A 178 -37.05 -34.17 11.91
N GLY A 179 -36.25 -33.81 12.92
CA GLY A 179 -35.00 -33.09 12.76
C GLY A 179 -35.13 -31.57 12.63
N MET A 180 -36.33 -31.00 12.74
CA MET A 180 -36.55 -29.55 12.81
C MET A 180 -36.92 -29.11 14.24
N THR A 181 -36.68 -27.84 14.53
CA THR A 181 -37.12 -27.19 15.77
C THR A 181 -38.41 -26.41 15.52
N GLU A 182 -39.42 -26.64 16.34
CA GLU A 182 -40.68 -25.88 16.30
C GLU A 182 -40.50 -24.49 16.92
N ALA A 183 -40.89 -23.45 16.18
CA ALA A 183 -40.87 -22.06 16.65
C ALA A 183 -42.20 -21.62 17.24
N PHE A 184 -43.32 -22.07 16.67
CA PHE A 184 -44.66 -21.90 17.22
C PHE A 184 -45.63 -22.93 16.65
N ASP A 185 -46.69 -23.22 17.40
CA ASP A 185 -47.85 -24.03 16.97
C ASP A 185 -49.13 -23.46 17.62
N VAL A 186 -50.05 -22.99 16.76
CA VAL A 186 -51.27 -22.29 17.18
C VAL A 186 -52.50 -22.74 16.38
N ALA A 187 -53.65 -22.72 17.03
CA ALA A 187 -54.92 -23.15 16.45
C ALA A 187 -56.03 -22.15 16.79
N SER A 188 -56.78 -21.71 15.78
CA SER A 188 -57.86 -20.70 15.91
C SER A 188 -58.99 -21.07 16.86
N LEU A 189 -59.23 -22.36 17.12
CA LEU A 189 -60.24 -22.86 18.06
C LEU A 189 -59.59 -23.76 19.13
N ALA A 190 -60.31 -23.97 20.23
CA ALA A 190 -59.90 -24.91 21.26
C ALA A 190 -59.70 -26.31 20.64
N VAL A 191 -58.50 -26.85 20.80
CA VAL A 191 -58.13 -28.21 20.36
C VAL A 191 -58.90 -29.21 21.21
N ASN A 192 -59.61 -30.20 20.67
CA ASN A 192 -59.69 -30.71 19.29
C ASN A 192 -60.98 -30.20 18.57
N ASN A 193 -60.85 -29.61 17.38
CA ASN A 193 -62.01 -29.07 16.62
C ASN A 193 -61.83 -29.16 15.08
N VAL A 194 -62.91 -29.44 14.33
CA VAL A 194 -62.92 -29.60 12.85
C VAL A 194 -63.29 -28.32 12.07
N ALA A 195 -63.75 -27.27 12.76
CA ALA A 195 -64.28 -26.06 12.13
C ALA A 195 -63.28 -24.90 12.04
N GLY A 196 -62.06 -25.07 12.55
CA GLY A 196 -61.03 -24.04 12.61
C GLY A 196 -59.94 -24.17 11.53
N THR A 197 -58.82 -23.52 11.79
CA THR A 197 -57.51 -23.73 11.15
C THR A 197 -56.41 -23.69 12.20
N ALA A 198 -55.31 -24.41 11.95
CA ALA A 198 -54.09 -24.38 12.73
C ALA A 198 -52.89 -24.21 11.81
N VAL A 199 -51.82 -23.65 12.35
CA VAL A 199 -50.56 -23.44 11.64
C VAL A 199 -49.39 -23.60 12.61
N GLU A 200 -48.36 -24.31 12.15
CA GLU A 200 -47.06 -24.37 12.81
C GLU A 200 -45.96 -23.76 11.93
N GLY A 201 -44.89 -23.31 12.58
CA GLY A 201 -43.68 -22.83 11.93
C GLY A 201 -42.47 -23.51 12.53
N SER A 202 -41.67 -24.17 11.70
CA SER A 202 -40.49 -24.94 12.12
C SER A 202 -39.24 -24.52 11.33
N TYR A 203 -38.05 -24.71 11.90
CA TYR A 203 -36.80 -24.36 11.23
C TYR A 203 -35.65 -25.37 11.48
N VAL A 204 -34.70 -25.43 10.55
CA VAL A 204 -33.43 -26.18 10.70
C VAL A 204 -32.32 -25.59 9.81
N LEU A 205 -31.09 -25.59 10.32
CA LEU A 205 -29.92 -25.23 9.53
C LEU A 205 -29.55 -26.37 8.57
N GLN A 206 -29.38 -26.04 7.29
CA GLN A 206 -28.87 -26.94 6.27
C GLN A 206 -27.43 -26.55 5.92
N ALA A 207 -26.48 -27.35 6.41
CA ALA A 207 -25.05 -27.04 6.28
C ALA A 207 -24.53 -27.15 4.83
N ALA A 208 -25.01 -28.11 4.04
CA ALA A 208 -24.55 -28.36 2.68
C ALA A 208 -25.57 -27.93 1.61
N VAL A 209 -25.06 -27.43 0.48
CA VAL A 209 -25.82 -27.15 -0.75
C VAL A 209 -26.55 -28.40 -1.21
N GLY A 210 -27.81 -28.26 -1.64
CA GLY A 210 -28.60 -29.32 -2.25
C GLY A 210 -30.03 -29.40 -1.76
N ALA A 211 -30.70 -30.51 -2.09
CA ALA A 211 -32.10 -30.72 -1.73
C ALA A 211 -32.31 -30.83 -0.21
N SER A 212 -33.24 -30.05 0.35
CA SER A 212 -33.61 -30.10 1.77
C SER A 212 -34.28 -31.42 2.18
N GLY A 213 -34.81 -32.14 1.19
CA GLY A 213 -35.77 -33.22 1.39
C GLY A 213 -37.15 -32.67 1.79
N THR A 214 -38.16 -33.54 1.67
CA THR A 214 -39.52 -33.27 2.15
C THR A 214 -39.54 -33.20 3.67
N LYS A 215 -40.23 -32.20 4.23
CA LYS A 215 -40.36 -31.98 5.68
C LYS A 215 -41.82 -32.21 6.09
N THR A 216 -42.08 -33.29 6.82
CA THR A 216 -43.46 -33.74 7.10
C THR A 216 -43.86 -33.50 8.54
N ALA A 217 -44.85 -32.63 8.76
CA ALA A 217 -45.51 -32.47 10.05
C ALA A 217 -46.70 -33.43 10.16
N THR A 218 -47.10 -33.81 11.37
CA THR A 218 -48.24 -34.73 11.60
C THR A 218 -49.15 -34.25 12.72
N VAL A 219 -50.40 -34.72 12.72
CA VAL A 219 -51.37 -34.49 13.80
C VAL A 219 -51.98 -35.81 14.24
N THR A 220 -52.57 -35.85 15.44
CA THR A 220 -53.11 -37.09 16.04
C THR A 220 -54.58 -37.39 15.70
N GLY A 221 -55.25 -36.51 14.94
CA GLY A 221 -56.67 -36.63 14.61
C GLY A 221 -57.15 -35.50 13.68
N ASN A 222 -58.45 -35.49 13.36
CA ASN A 222 -59.09 -34.54 12.43
C ASN A 222 -58.40 -34.48 11.06
N ALA A 223 -58.38 -35.62 10.37
CA ALA A 223 -57.87 -35.67 9.01
C ALA A 223 -58.59 -34.64 8.14
N ASP A 224 -57.83 -33.73 7.55
CA ASP A 224 -58.38 -32.63 6.75
C ASP A 224 -57.36 -32.18 5.69
N THR A 225 -57.82 -31.33 4.76
CA THR A 225 -56.97 -30.75 3.73
C THR A 225 -56.07 -29.65 4.28
N ALA A 226 -54.94 -29.45 3.63
CA ALA A 226 -53.88 -28.56 4.08
C ALA A 226 -53.17 -27.89 2.90
N ALA A 227 -52.38 -26.88 3.22
CA ALA A 227 -51.28 -26.43 2.40
C ALA A 227 -49.99 -26.41 3.24
N THR A 228 -48.86 -26.38 2.55
CA THR A 228 -47.55 -26.41 3.18
C THR A 228 -46.59 -25.57 2.36
N ALA A 229 -45.60 -24.99 3.02
CA ALA A 229 -44.54 -24.21 2.40
C ALA A 229 -43.19 -24.56 3.00
N THR A 230 -42.16 -24.59 2.15
CA THR A 230 -40.76 -24.65 2.53
C THR A 230 -40.04 -23.45 1.93
N LEU A 231 -39.24 -22.76 2.74
CA LEU A 231 -38.42 -21.61 2.37
C LEU A 231 -36.98 -21.88 2.80
N ALA A 232 -36.01 -21.61 1.94
CA ALA A 232 -34.59 -21.54 2.30
C ALA A 232 -34.18 -20.06 2.43
N LEU A 233 -33.77 -19.64 3.63
CA LEU A 233 -33.18 -18.32 3.84
C LEU A 233 -31.69 -18.36 3.51
N ARG A 234 -31.25 -17.34 2.75
CA ARG A 234 -29.87 -17.18 2.29
C ARG A 234 -29.00 -16.56 3.38
N PRO A 235 -27.88 -17.18 3.80
CA PRO A 235 -26.95 -16.54 4.72
C PRO A 235 -26.23 -15.39 4.05
N VAL A 236 -25.80 -14.41 4.83
CA VAL A 236 -24.81 -13.44 4.36
C VAL A 236 -23.47 -14.14 4.14
N VAL A 237 -22.89 -13.97 2.95
CA VAL A 237 -21.57 -14.49 2.61
C VAL A 237 -20.61 -13.31 2.50
N CYS A 238 -19.60 -13.27 3.37
CA CYS A 238 -18.61 -12.22 3.40
C CYS A 238 -17.22 -12.72 3.10
N SER A 239 -16.54 -12.02 2.21
CA SER A 239 -15.09 -12.02 2.15
C SER A 239 -14.52 -11.16 3.27
N ALA A 240 -13.25 -11.40 3.62
CA ALA A 240 -12.55 -10.55 4.56
C ALA A 240 -12.41 -9.13 3.98
N VAL A 241 -12.89 -8.14 4.72
CA VAL A 241 -12.72 -6.72 4.39
C VAL A 241 -11.61 -6.16 5.27
N SER A 242 -10.53 -5.68 4.64
CA SER A 242 -9.41 -5.08 5.34
C SER A 242 -9.80 -3.75 5.99
N ASP A 243 -9.20 -3.46 7.13
CA ASP A 243 -9.32 -2.15 7.77
C ASP A 243 -8.74 -1.03 6.90
N THR A 244 -9.16 0.20 7.20
CA THR A 244 -8.54 1.37 6.59
C THR A 244 -7.07 1.44 6.99
N GLY A 245 -6.21 1.85 6.06
CA GLY A 245 -4.76 1.94 6.29
C GLY A 245 -4.40 2.85 7.48
N TYR A 246 -5.19 3.88 7.75
CA TYR A 246 -5.08 4.67 8.97
C TYR A 246 -6.44 5.26 9.35
N ALA A 247 -6.59 5.61 10.63
CA ALA A 247 -7.64 6.52 11.09
C ALA A 247 -7.01 7.58 12.00
N SER A 248 -7.45 8.82 11.88
CA SER A 248 -6.98 9.93 12.72
C SER A 248 -8.10 10.93 12.94
N ALA A 249 -7.93 11.83 13.91
CA ALA A 249 -8.91 12.88 14.16
C ALA A 249 -8.26 14.17 14.66
N THR A 250 -8.67 15.30 14.09
CA THR A 250 -8.37 16.65 14.60
C THR A 250 -9.55 17.12 15.44
N ALA A 251 -9.28 17.73 16.59
CA ALA A 251 -10.29 18.35 17.44
C ALA A 251 -9.99 19.83 17.66
N THR A 252 -11.02 20.64 17.52
CA THR A 252 -11.05 22.08 17.81
C THR A 252 -12.29 22.38 18.67
N SER A 253 -12.54 23.64 19.02
CA SER A 253 -13.70 23.97 19.85
C SER A 253 -15.03 23.55 19.20
N GLY A 254 -15.75 22.65 19.86
CA GLY A 254 -17.08 22.17 19.48
C GLY A 254 -17.12 21.23 18.28
N GLN A 255 -15.96 20.78 17.78
CA GLN A 255 -15.86 20.03 16.52
C GLN A 255 -14.74 18.99 16.54
N ALA A 256 -14.94 17.91 15.78
CA ALA A 256 -13.89 16.97 15.40
C ALA A 256 -13.96 16.66 13.90
N ILE A 257 -12.81 16.56 13.24
CA ILE A 257 -12.67 16.09 11.87
C ILE A 257 -12.00 14.72 11.93
N VAL A 258 -12.65 13.68 11.40
CA VAL A 258 -12.14 12.31 11.35
C VAL A 258 -11.64 12.03 9.94
N TYR A 259 -10.46 11.42 9.82
CA TYR A 259 -9.79 11.09 8.56
C TYR A 259 -9.48 9.60 8.49
N TRP A 260 -9.46 9.06 7.26
CA TRP A 260 -9.05 7.68 6.98
C TRP A 260 -8.42 7.54 5.60
N ALA A 261 -7.79 6.39 5.35
CA ALA A 261 -7.15 6.12 4.05
C ALA A 261 -8.20 5.92 2.94
N GLY A 262 -8.13 6.77 1.90
CA GLY A 262 -8.82 6.61 0.61
C GLY A 262 -10.35 6.74 0.62
N ALA A 263 -10.94 6.85 -0.58
CA ALA A 263 -12.38 6.92 -0.81
C ALA A 263 -13.01 5.52 -0.90
N SER A 264 -12.96 4.77 0.21
CA SER A 264 -13.74 3.52 0.36
C SER A 264 -15.13 3.84 0.89
N ASN A 265 -16.12 2.99 0.60
CA ASN A 265 -17.36 3.04 1.36
C ASN A 265 -17.06 2.72 2.83
N VAL A 266 -17.30 3.66 3.72
CA VAL A 266 -17.10 3.48 5.16
C VAL A 266 -18.39 3.72 5.94
N THR A 267 -18.46 3.13 7.13
CA THR A 267 -19.42 3.48 8.17
C THR A 267 -18.65 3.86 9.42
N VAL A 268 -18.93 5.04 9.99
CA VAL A 268 -18.27 5.54 11.19
C VAL A 268 -19.25 5.51 12.35
N LEU A 269 -18.86 4.79 13.40
CA LEU A 269 -19.57 4.77 14.67
C LEU A 269 -18.95 5.78 15.62
N ARG A 270 -19.77 6.39 16.49
CA ARG A 270 -19.31 7.28 17.57
C ARG A 270 -19.94 6.92 18.91
N LYS A 271 -19.17 7.07 19.99
CA LYS A 271 -19.66 7.12 21.38
C LYS A 271 -18.69 7.92 22.28
N THR A 272 -19.02 8.08 23.56
CA THR A 272 -18.24 8.85 24.56
C THR A 272 -17.37 7.97 25.47
N SER A 273 -17.17 6.70 25.11
CA SER A 273 -16.33 5.73 25.81
C SER A 273 -15.59 4.87 24.79
N ALA A 274 -14.52 4.18 25.19
CA ALA A 274 -13.77 3.30 24.29
C ALA A 274 -14.64 2.17 23.71
N PHE A 275 -14.40 1.76 22.45
CA PHE A 275 -15.14 0.65 21.84
C PHE A 275 -14.85 -0.70 22.51
N GLY A 276 -15.91 -1.49 22.68
CA GLY A 276 -15.82 -2.91 23.02
C GLY A 276 -16.01 -3.73 21.75
N SER A 277 -16.99 -4.64 21.78
CA SER A 277 -17.33 -5.49 20.64
C SER A 277 -18.33 -4.87 19.65
N GLU A 278 -18.68 -3.59 19.79
CA GLU A 278 -19.62 -2.96 18.86
C GLU A 278 -19.02 -2.89 17.44
N ARG A 279 -19.72 -3.53 16.49
CA ARG A 279 -19.38 -3.58 15.08
C ARG A 279 -20.67 -3.67 14.27
N PRO A 280 -20.79 -2.98 13.12
CA PRO A 280 -21.91 -3.16 12.20
C PRO A 280 -22.08 -4.64 11.81
N ALA A 281 -23.32 -5.13 11.79
CA ALA A 281 -23.58 -6.50 11.37
C ALA A 281 -23.39 -6.64 9.85
N ASP A 282 -22.76 -7.74 9.43
CA ASP A 282 -22.56 -8.04 8.02
C ASP A 282 -23.90 -8.26 7.30
N GLY A 283 -24.00 -7.78 6.07
CA GLY A 283 -25.23 -7.83 5.27
C GLY A 283 -26.28 -6.80 5.71
N VAL A 284 -25.99 -5.93 6.67
CA VAL A 284 -26.89 -4.88 7.14
C VAL A 284 -26.39 -3.51 6.69
N ALA A 285 -27.21 -2.81 5.89
CA ALA A 285 -26.91 -1.43 5.51
C ALA A 285 -27.29 -0.43 6.62
N TYR A 286 -26.32 0.31 7.11
CA TYR A 286 -26.50 1.37 8.10
C TYR A 286 -26.52 2.77 7.48
N VAL A 287 -27.36 3.65 8.04
CA VAL A 287 -27.45 5.07 7.72
C VAL A 287 -27.20 5.92 8.97
N VAL A 288 -26.92 7.21 8.79
CA VAL A 288 -26.68 8.14 9.90
C VAL A 288 -27.86 8.14 10.87
N GLY A 289 -27.56 8.01 12.17
CA GLY A 289 -28.53 7.94 13.26
C GLY A 289 -28.88 6.52 13.72
N ASP A 290 -28.55 5.48 12.95
CA ASP A 290 -28.82 4.10 13.38
C ASP A 290 -27.97 3.71 14.62
N PRO A 291 -28.53 2.92 15.55
CA PRO A 291 -27.80 2.39 16.68
C PRO A 291 -27.01 1.12 16.31
N VAL A 292 -25.81 0.98 16.89
CA VAL A 292 -25.01 -0.25 16.91
C VAL A 292 -24.50 -0.46 18.34
N GLY A 293 -25.21 -1.29 19.10
CA GLY A 293 -24.97 -1.40 20.55
C GLY A 293 -25.21 -0.04 21.23
N ALA A 294 -24.22 0.43 22.00
CA ALA A 294 -24.23 1.75 22.64
C ALA A 294 -23.73 2.89 21.73
N ALA A 295 -23.25 2.58 20.52
CA ALA A 295 -22.76 3.57 19.57
C ALA A 295 -23.84 3.99 18.57
N SER A 296 -23.65 5.17 17.98
CA SER A 296 -24.50 5.68 16.89
C SER A 296 -23.69 5.82 15.62
N VAL A 297 -24.27 5.50 14.48
CA VAL A 297 -23.70 5.78 13.16
C VAL A 297 -23.73 7.29 12.92
N VAL A 298 -22.56 7.89 12.75
CA VAL A 298 -22.42 9.34 12.49
C VAL A 298 -22.09 9.66 11.04
N TYR A 299 -21.56 8.69 10.30
CA TYR A 299 -21.26 8.83 8.87
C TYR A 299 -21.40 7.49 8.14
N SER A 300 -21.91 7.53 6.92
CA SER A 300 -21.92 6.42 5.97
C SER A 300 -21.81 6.95 4.55
N GLY A 301 -20.75 6.59 3.82
CA GLY A 301 -20.46 7.17 2.51
C GLY A 301 -19.05 6.86 2.03
N SER A 302 -18.61 7.50 0.95
CA SER A 302 -17.34 7.22 0.27
C SER A 302 -16.26 8.31 0.39
N ALA A 303 -16.52 9.42 1.10
CA ALA A 303 -15.48 10.43 1.37
C ALA A 303 -14.31 9.85 2.18
N ALA A 304 -13.17 10.56 2.21
CA ALA A 304 -11.99 10.23 3.03
C ALA A 304 -11.99 10.92 4.42
N THR A 305 -12.97 11.78 4.67
CA THR A 305 -13.09 12.55 5.91
C THR A 305 -14.54 12.88 6.24
N PHE A 306 -14.80 13.08 7.53
CA PHE A 306 -16.07 13.49 8.08
C PHE A 306 -15.89 14.52 9.20
N THR A 307 -16.67 15.60 9.15
CA THR A 307 -16.66 16.65 10.17
C THR A 307 -17.88 16.55 11.06
N GLN A 308 -17.66 16.31 12.35
CA GLN A 308 -18.70 16.31 13.38
C GLN A 308 -18.72 17.63 14.14
N THR A 309 -19.83 18.37 14.07
CA THR A 309 -20.05 19.61 14.83
C THR A 309 -20.97 19.38 16.03
N GLY A 310 -21.08 20.40 16.89
CA GLY A 310 -21.99 20.40 18.04
C GLY A 310 -21.52 19.52 19.20
N LEU A 311 -20.22 19.24 19.27
CA LEU A 311 -19.63 18.44 20.33
C LEU A 311 -19.46 19.27 21.61
N THR A 312 -19.60 18.62 22.76
CA THR A 312 -19.32 19.25 24.05
C THR A 312 -17.82 19.27 24.32
N ASN A 313 -17.26 20.45 24.55
CA ASN A 313 -15.84 20.61 24.91
C ASN A 313 -15.53 19.91 26.25
N GLY A 314 -14.32 19.36 26.37
CA GLY A 314 -13.87 18.55 27.51
C GLY A 314 -14.40 17.12 27.53
N THR A 315 -15.25 16.73 26.57
CA THR A 315 -15.74 15.35 26.44
C THR A 315 -14.89 14.58 25.42
N ALA A 316 -14.42 13.40 25.79
CA ALA A 316 -13.77 12.48 24.87
C ALA A 316 -14.80 11.77 23.99
N TYR A 317 -14.64 11.86 22.67
CA TYR A 317 -15.42 11.13 21.68
C TYR A 317 -14.53 10.10 21.00
N HIS A 318 -15.03 8.87 20.93
CA HIS A 318 -14.39 7.77 20.24
C HIS A 318 -15.11 7.54 18.92
N TYR A 319 -14.35 7.48 17.83
CA TYR A 319 -14.83 7.19 16.49
C TYR A 319 -14.21 5.88 16.02
N LYS A 320 -15.01 4.98 15.44
CA LYS A 320 -14.50 3.74 14.85
C LYS A 320 -14.93 3.65 13.40
N VAL A 321 -13.93 3.61 12.51
CA VAL A 321 -14.10 3.64 11.05
C VAL A 321 -14.09 2.20 10.53
N PHE A 322 -15.19 1.77 9.92
CA PHE A 322 -15.32 0.46 9.30
C PHE A 322 -15.37 0.60 7.78
N VAL A 323 -14.47 -0.08 7.07
CA VAL A 323 -14.57 -0.22 5.61
C VAL A 323 -15.69 -1.21 5.31
N ARG A 324 -16.47 -0.96 4.24
CA ARG A 324 -17.49 -1.90 3.76
C ARG A 324 -17.43 -2.13 2.26
N ASP A 325 -17.81 -3.33 1.83
CA ASP A 325 -17.97 -3.67 0.43
C ASP A 325 -19.40 -3.39 -0.09
N GLY A 326 -19.73 -3.93 -1.27
CA GLY A 326 -21.06 -3.79 -1.89
C GLY A 326 -22.16 -4.66 -1.28
N THR A 327 -21.80 -5.71 -0.51
CA THR A 327 -22.71 -6.67 0.15
C THR A 327 -22.82 -6.35 1.66
N PRO A 328 -22.75 -5.06 2.01
CA PRO A 328 -22.33 -4.52 3.31
C PRO A 328 -21.61 -5.49 4.27
N CYS A 329 -20.53 -6.13 3.82
CA CYS A 329 -19.58 -6.79 4.71
C CYS A 329 -18.62 -5.75 5.27
N TYR A 330 -18.31 -5.83 6.56
CA TYR A 330 -17.56 -4.80 7.29
C TYR A 330 -16.17 -5.27 7.70
N SER A 331 -15.22 -4.35 7.80
CA SER A 331 -13.92 -4.62 8.43
C SER A 331 -14.05 -4.75 9.97
N THR A 332 -12.95 -4.99 10.69
CA THR A 332 -12.92 -5.02 12.16
C THR A 332 -13.05 -3.63 12.81
N GLY A 333 -12.67 -2.62 12.05
CA GLY A 333 -12.77 -1.19 12.31
C GLY A 333 -11.57 -0.62 13.07
N THR A 334 -11.13 0.57 12.67
CA THR A 334 -10.02 1.30 13.31
C THR A 334 -10.57 2.41 14.20
N GLU A 335 -10.23 2.40 15.49
CA GLU A 335 -10.69 3.38 16.48
C GLU A 335 -9.71 4.56 16.63
N VAL A 336 -10.25 5.78 16.71
CA VAL A 336 -9.53 7.00 17.06
C VAL A 336 -10.32 7.84 18.07
N LYS A 337 -9.61 8.48 19.01
CA LYS A 337 -10.16 9.39 20.01
C LYS A 337 -10.03 10.85 19.54
N ALA A 338 -11.00 11.69 19.86
CA ALA A 338 -10.93 13.14 19.71
C ALA A 338 -11.56 13.83 20.93
N SER A 339 -10.91 14.86 21.48
CA SER A 339 -11.41 15.59 22.64
C SER A 339 -11.48 17.09 22.32
N PRO A 340 -12.63 17.60 21.86
CA PRO A 340 -12.84 19.03 21.62
C PRO A 340 -12.56 19.86 22.88
N VAL A 341 -12.00 21.05 22.72
CA VAL A 341 -11.51 21.90 23.82
C VAL A 341 -12.11 23.29 23.77
N ALA A 342 -12.38 23.88 24.94
CA ALA A 342 -12.92 25.23 25.05
C ALA A 342 -11.77 26.22 25.31
N GLY A 343 -11.74 27.31 24.54
CA GLY A 343 -10.70 28.33 24.68
C GLY A 343 -9.43 28.00 23.91
N ALA A 344 -8.31 28.61 24.32
CA ALA A 344 -7.08 28.61 23.53
C ALA A 344 -6.08 27.51 23.91
N SER A 345 -6.23 26.80 25.04
CA SER A 345 -5.21 25.85 25.54
C SER A 345 -5.81 24.48 25.91
N PRO A 346 -5.52 23.40 25.15
CA PRO A 346 -4.87 23.43 23.83
C PRO A 346 -5.74 24.14 22.78
N ALA A 347 -5.14 24.70 21.74
CA ALA A 347 -5.85 25.38 20.65
C ALA A 347 -6.51 24.36 19.71
N TRP A 348 -5.80 23.27 19.45
CA TRP A 348 -6.27 22.10 18.72
C TRP A 348 -5.48 20.87 19.14
N SER A 349 -6.01 19.68 18.85
CA SER A 349 -5.32 18.41 19.00
C SER A 349 -5.49 17.54 17.76
N TYR A 350 -4.48 16.75 17.41
CA TYR A 350 -4.55 15.72 16.38
C TYR A 350 -4.18 14.36 16.97
N SER A 351 -5.06 13.37 16.84
CA SER A 351 -4.85 12.01 17.33
C SER A 351 -4.76 11.03 16.18
N MET A 352 -3.80 10.10 16.24
CA MET A 352 -3.63 9.02 15.27
C MET A 352 -3.83 7.66 15.93
N ALA A 353 -4.64 6.80 15.29
CA ALA A 353 -4.81 5.43 15.73
C ALA A 353 -3.51 4.62 15.55
N GLY A 354 -3.23 3.73 16.50
CA GLY A 354 -2.18 2.70 16.34
C GLY A 354 -0.79 3.06 16.86
N GLY A 355 -0.53 4.28 17.37
CA GLY A 355 0.77 4.53 18.00
C GLY A 355 1.03 5.94 18.55
N SER A 356 1.91 5.96 19.57
CA SER A 356 2.50 7.16 20.18
C SER A 356 3.01 8.18 19.15
N MET A 357 2.94 9.47 19.52
CA MET A 357 3.47 10.60 18.74
C MET A 357 4.41 11.45 19.61
N LEU A 358 5.26 10.84 20.44
CA LEU A 358 6.10 11.54 21.43
C LEU A 358 7.06 12.60 20.86
N ASN A 359 7.39 12.52 19.57
CA ASN A 359 8.26 13.48 18.93
C ASN A 359 7.39 14.63 18.39
N PRO A 360 7.49 15.85 18.94
CA PRO A 360 6.53 16.94 18.69
C PRO A 360 6.49 17.37 17.23
N GLY A 361 7.51 17.02 16.46
CA GLY A 361 7.64 17.35 15.05
C GLY A 361 8.43 18.64 14.83
N ILE A 362 8.85 18.83 13.58
CA ILE A 362 9.55 20.02 13.10
C ILE A 362 8.59 20.89 12.32
N THR A 363 8.67 22.20 12.52
CA THR A 363 7.77 23.19 11.92
C THR A 363 8.46 23.93 10.78
N GLY A 364 7.71 24.22 9.72
CA GLY A 364 8.17 25.08 8.62
C GLY A 364 7.00 25.59 7.78
N TYR A 365 6.94 26.91 7.57
CA TYR A 365 5.99 27.59 6.69
C TYR A 365 4.50 27.29 6.99
N GLY A 366 4.09 27.39 8.25
CA GLY A 366 2.69 27.16 8.67
C GLY A 366 2.30 25.69 8.75
N THR A 367 3.26 24.78 8.68
CA THR A 367 3.04 23.32 8.74
C THR A 367 3.94 22.69 9.80
N ILE A 368 3.41 21.69 10.51
CA ILE A 368 4.16 20.85 11.43
C ILE A 368 4.24 19.41 10.91
N TYR A 369 5.46 18.86 10.90
CA TYR A 369 5.77 17.52 10.43
C TYR A 369 6.18 16.65 11.60
N THR A 370 5.47 15.56 11.84
CA THR A 370 5.73 14.63 12.96
C THR A 370 5.65 13.19 12.48
N SER A 371 6.03 12.27 13.34
CA SER A 371 6.05 10.83 13.10
C SER A 371 5.24 10.09 14.15
N SER A 372 4.77 8.90 13.81
CA SER A 372 4.00 8.05 14.72
C SER A 372 4.52 6.61 14.72
N ASN A 373 4.37 5.97 15.88
CA ASN A 373 4.53 4.52 16.01
C ASN A 373 3.48 3.72 15.22
N ALA A 374 2.45 4.37 14.68
CA ALA A 374 1.51 3.78 13.72
C ALA A 374 2.12 3.53 12.33
N GLY A 375 3.41 3.79 12.14
CA GLY A 375 4.10 3.67 10.86
C GLY A 375 3.69 4.78 9.90
N ARG A 376 3.69 6.03 10.39
CA ARG A 376 3.22 7.18 9.64
C ARG A 376 4.15 8.39 9.80
N ILE A 377 4.36 9.10 8.70
CA ILE A 377 4.83 10.49 8.66
C ILE A 377 3.58 11.36 8.46
N VAL A 378 3.43 12.37 9.30
CA VAL A 378 2.21 13.19 9.43
C VAL A 378 2.55 14.65 9.19
N SER A 379 1.66 15.37 8.52
CA SER A 379 1.76 16.81 8.29
C SER A 379 0.45 17.50 8.61
N LEU A 380 0.54 18.55 9.41
CA LEU A 380 -0.63 19.30 9.88
C LEU A 380 -0.40 20.81 9.70
N SER A 381 -1.47 21.51 9.34
CA SER A 381 -1.56 22.97 9.43
C SER A 381 -1.31 23.41 10.88
N THR A 382 -0.36 24.33 11.09
CA THR A 382 -0.14 24.88 12.43
C THR A 382 -1.32 25.75 12.88
N ALA A 383 -2.15 26.24 11.96
CA ALA A 383 -3.30 27.09 12.27
C ALA A 383 -4.42 26.32 13.00
N ASP A 384 -4.80 25.15 12.48
CA ASP A 384 -6.03 24.44 12.90
C ASP A 384 -5.85 22.93 13.09
N GLY A 385 -4.65 22.39 12.87
CA GLY A 385 -4.34 20.96 13.04
C GLY A 385 -4.95 20.08 11.95
N THR A 386 -5.46 20.64 10.86
CA THR A 386 -5.94 19.87 9.71
C THR A 386 -4.77 19.24 8.96
N GLN A 387 -4.98 18.05 8.36
CA GLN A 387 -3.95 17.39 7.56
C GLN A 387 -3.64 18.20 6.29
N SER A 388 -2.39 18.63 6.13
CA SER A 388 -1.94 19.32 4.90
C SER A 388 -1.88 18.36 3.71
N TRP A 389 -1.59 17.09 3.98
CA TRP A 389 -1.64 15.99 3.04
C TRP A 389 -1.93 14.66 3.76
N THR A 390 -2.30 13.63 3.01
CA THR A 390 -2.62 12.30 3.58
C THR A 390 -1.38 11.67 4.23
N PRO A 391 -1.43 11.25 5.51
CA PRO A 391 -0.29 10.65 6.20
C PRO A 391 0.40 9.54 5.41
N VAL A 392 1.71 9.70 5.22
CA VAL A 392 2.55 8.80 4.43
C VAL A 392 2.79 7.52 5.23
N GLY A 393 2.60 6.37 4.59
CA GLY A 393 2.92 5.07 5.19
C GLY A 393 4.39 4.74 5.15
N THR A 394 4.89 4.19 6.25
CA THR A 394 6.22 3.56 6.36
C THR A 394 6.07 2.07 6.61
N ALA A 395 7.17 1.31 6.49
CA ALA A 395 7.15 -0.14 6.64
C ALA A 395 7.04 -0.57 8.11
N ALA A 396 7.52 0.27 9.04
CA ALA A 396 7.35 0.10 10.47
C ALA A 396 7.19 1.44 11.21
N ALA A 397 7.08 1.39 12.53
CA ALA A 397 7.04 2.57 13.41
C ALA A 397 8.20 3.53 13.15
N VAL A 398 7.92 4.83 13.12
CA VAL A 398 8.93 5.89 13.02
C VAL A 398 9.11 6.48 14.42
N GLN A 399 10.28 6.23 15.03
CA GLN A 399 10.56 6.60 16.43
C GLN A 399 11.59 7.73 16.57
N GLY A 400 12.30 8.08 15.51
CA GLY A 400 13.15 9.26 15.46
C GLY A 400 12.36 10.53 15.14
N THR A 401 12.96 11.69 15.43
CA THR A 401 12.46 12.96 14.90
C THR A 401 12.72 13.01 13.39
N LEU A 402 11.81 13.63 12.65
CA LEU A 402 12.03 13.93 11.24
C LEU A 402 13.00 15.10 11.11
N THR A 403 13.78 15.11 10.04
CA THR A 403 14.65 16.23 9.71
C THR A 403 14.08 16.96 8.51
N TRP A 404 13.72 18.22 8.73
CA TRP A 404 13.22 19.12 7.69
C TRP A 404 14.34 20.03 7.22
N VAL A 405 14.50 20.12 5.90
CA VAL A 405 15.46 21.02 5.27
C VAL A 405 14.92 21.55 3.94
N PRO A 406 15.31 22.76 3.53
CA PRO A 406 15.19 23.18 2.13
C PRO A 406 16.28 22.46 1.32
N ALA A 407 16.02 21.24 0.84
CA ALA A 407 16.99 20.47 0.05
C ALA A 407 16.64 20.47 -1.44
N ALA A 408 17.67 20.38 -2.27
CA ALA A 408 17.52 20.24 -3.72
C ALA A 408 17.13 18.80 -4.08
N GLY A 409 16.27 18.64 -5.09
CA GLY A 409 15.81 17.33 -5.56
C GLY A 409 15.07 17.44 -6.89
N PHE A 410 14.35 16.38 -7.26
CA PHE A 410 13.44 16.43 -8.41
C PHE A 410 12.25 17.33 -8.09
N GLU A 411 12.04 18.36 -8.91
CA GLU A 411 10.96 19.32 -8.76
C GLU A 411 9.67 18.89 -9.47
N TYR A 412 9.73 17.94 -10.41
CA TYR A 412 8.57 17.56 -11.21
C TYR A 412 8.52 16.06 -11.46
N ARG A 413 7.29 15.55 -11.64
CA ARG A 413 7.04 14.21 -12.17
C ARG A 413 5.84 14.14 -13.10
N ARG A 414 5.71 13.03 -13.83
CA ARG A 414 4.55 12.67 -14.65
C ARG A 414 4.28 11.17 -14.49
N ASN A 415 3.04 10.78 -14.24
CA ASN A 415 2.64 9.37 -14.31
C ASN A 415 2.74 8.85 -15.76
N VAL A 416 3.09 7.58 -15.93
CA VAL A 416 3.22 6.92 -17.23
C VAL A 416 2.41 5.61 -17.20
N PRO A 417 1.08 5.65 -17.38
CA PRO A 417 0.27 4.44 -17.43
C PRO A 417 0.73 3.52 -18.56
N VAL A 418 1.07 2.27 -18.24
CA VAL A 418 1.36 1.24 -19.24
C VAL A 418 0.10 0.41 -19.42
N THR A 419 -0.55 0.54 -20.58
CA THR A 419 -1.83 -0.13 -20.86
C THR A 419 -1.63 -1.25 -21.86
N ALA A 420 -1.96 -2.47 -21.44
CA ALA A 420 -1.94 -3.64 -22.28
C ALA A 420 -3.08 -3.61 -23.30
N GLY A 421 -2.80 -4.08 -24.51
CA GLY A 421 -3.82 -4.34 -25.53
C GLY A 421 -4.69 -5.55 -25.20
N THR A 422 -5.31 -6.18 -26.19
CA THR A 422 -6.04 -7.45 -25.98
C THR A 422 -5.13 -8.63 -25.61
N ALA A 423 -3.82 -8.48 -25.73
CA ALA A 423 -2.83 -9.43 -25.23
C ALA A 423 -2.26 -8.97 -23.87
N ALA A 424 -2.03 -9.92 -22.97
CA ALA A 424 -1.38 -9.65 -21.69
C ALA A 424 0.11 -9.32 -21.88
N VAL A 425 0.63 -8.40 -21.07
CA VAL A 425 2.04 -7.99 -21.08
C VAL A 425 2.75 -8.67 -19.91
N PRO A 426 3.81 -9.47 -20.12
CA PRO A 426 4.55 -10.09 -19.03
C PRO A 426 5.38 -9.05 -18.25
N SER A 427 5.84 -9.42 -17.05
CA SER A 427 6.92 -8.68 -16.39
C SER A 427 8.22 -8.80 -17.18
N GLY A 428 9.11 -7.81 -17.07
CA GLY A 428 10.35 -7.80 -17.84
C GLY A 428 10.16 -7.38 -19.31
N TYR A 429 9.04 -6.76 -19.68
CA TYR A 429 8.73 -6.32 -21.05
C TYR A 429 9.27 -4.90 -21.30
N SER A 430 9.88 -4.66 -22.47
CA SER A 430 10.43 -3.34 -22.82
C SER A 430 9.33 -2.43 -23.34
N VAL A 431 9.16 -1.25 -22.73
CA VAL A 431 8.12 -0.27 -23.10
C VAL A 431 8.77 1.09 -23.36
N PRO A 432 8.41 1.79 -24.45
CA PRO A 432 8.86 3.16 -24.70
C PRO A 432 7.90 4.18 -24.10
N VAL A 433 8.42 5.34 -23.71
CA VAL A 433 7.62 6.55 -23.47
C VAL A 433 8.22 7.73 -24.24
N THR A 434 7.38 8.41 -25.02
CA THR A 434 7.74 9.60 -25.78
C THR A 434 7.17 10.86 -25.12
N PHE A 435 7.97 11.91 -25.00
CA PHE A 435 7.56 13.17 -24.40
C PHE A 435 8.34 14.37 -24.95
N ASP A 436 7.79 15.57 -24.82
CA ASP A 436 8.40 16.82 -25.28
C ASP A 436 9.41 17.34 -24.26
N HIS A 437 10.62 16.78 -24.30
CA HIS A 437 11.73 17.20 -23.43
C HIS A 437 12.25 18.60 -23.78
N ALA A 438 12.19 19.01 -25.06
CA ALA A 438 12.61 20.34 -25.49
C ALA A 438 11.82 21.45 -24.79
N SER A 439 10.51 21.27 -24.61
CA SER A 439 9.67 22.21 -23.86
C SER A 439 10.09 22.34 -22.39
N LEU A 440 10.49 21.23 -21.76
CA LEU A 440 10.94 21.22 -20.36
C LEU A 440 12.28 21.95 -20.20
N VAL A 441 13.21 21.72 -21.12
CA VAL A 441 14.51 22.42 -21.15
C VAL A 441 14.31 23.91 -21.41
N ALA A 442 13.48 24.29 -22.38
CA ALA A 442 13.18 25.69 -22.69
C ALA A 442 12.52 26.43 -21.50
N ALA A 443 11.74 25.71 -20.69
CA ALA A 443 11.14 26.23 -19.47
C ALA A 443 12.10 26.24 -18.26
N GLY A 444 13.34 25.77 -18.41
CA GLY A 444 14.33 25.66 -17.32
C GLY A 444 14.03 24.53 -16.33
N LYS A 445 13.11 23.61 -16.66
CA LYS A 445 12.64 22.53 -15.79
C LYS A 445 13.40 21.22 -15.96
N SER A 446 14.30 21.11 -16.93
CA SER A 446 15.08 19.88 -17.13
C SER A 446 16.44 20.18 -17.75
N LEU A 447 17.42 19.31 -17.51
CA LEU A 447 18.77 19.46 -18.07
C LEU A 447 18.74 19.09 -19.54
N ALA A 448 19.40 19.88 -20.40
CA ALA A 448 19.48 19.58 -21.82
C ALA A 448 20.11 18.21 -22.14
N SER A 449 20.93 17.67 -21.22
CA SER A 449 21.51 16.32 -21.30
C SER A 449 20.53 15.20 -20.98
N GLY A 450 19.37 15.51 -20.38
CA GLY A 450 18.45 14.54 -19.81
C GLY A 450 18.97 13.85 -18.55
N ASN A 451 20.10 14.29 -17.97
CA ASN A 451 20.68 13.66 -16.78
C ASN A 451 19.78 13.72 -15.54
N ASP A 452 18.75 14.55 -15.52
CA ASP A 452 17.72 14.61 -14.48
C ASP A 452 16.49 13.78 -14.81
N VAL A 453 16.35 13.26 -16.03
CA VAL A 453 15.21 12.40 -16.37
C VAL A 453 15.39 11.04 -15.72
N ARG A 454 14.41 10.56 -14.94
CA ARG A 454 14.41 9.24 -14.28
C ARG A 454 13.11 8.50 -14.53
N VAL A 455 13.16 7.17 -14.55
CA VAL A 455 11.97 6.32 -14.54
C VAL A 455 11.93 5.57 -13.21
N TYR A 456 10.81 5.67 -12.50
CA TYR A 456 10.57 4.94 -11.26
C TYR A 456 9.30 4.10 -11.36
N TYR A 457 9.25 3.01 -10.59
CA TYR A 457 8.06 2.17 -10.40
C TYR A 457 7.60 2.19 -8.94
N TRP A 458 6.30 2.36 -8.71
CA TRP A 458 5.62 2.28 -7.42
C TRP A 458 4.73 1.04 -7.37
N ASP A 459 4.99 0.15 -6.42
CA ASP A 459 4.24 -1.11 -6.25
C ASP A 459 3.07 -1.00 -5.25
N GLY A 460 2.83 0.18 -4.68
CA GLY A 460 1.86 0.39 -3.61
C GLY A 460 2.49 0.60 -2.23
N GLY A 461 3.78 0.31 -2.06
CA GLY A 461 4.52 0.47 -0.80
C GLY A 461 5.96 0.99 -0.93
N ALA A 462 6.64 0.76 -2.07
CA ALA A 462 8.02 1.19 -2.30
C ALA A 462 8.25 1.72 -3.72
N TRP A 463 9.20 2.66 -3.84
CA TRP A 463 9.69 3.19 -5.11
C TRP A 463 10.95 2.45 -5.55
N THR A 464 10.99 2.01 -6.80
CA THR A 464 12.18 1.40 -7.43
C THR A 464 12.60 2.23 -8.62
N GLN A 465 13.86 2.70 -8.63
CA GLN A 465 14.44 3.37 -9.79
C GLN A 465 14.80 2.33 -10.86
N LEU A 466 14.37 2.58 -12.10
CA LEU A 466 14.62 1.68 -13.22
C LEU A 466 15.76 2.19 -14.11
N ASP A 467 16.47 1.28 -14.76
CA ASP A 467 17.32 1.61 -15.90
C ASP A 467 16.46 2.19 -17.03
N ARG A 468 16.94 3.25 -17.65
CA ARG A 468 16.30 3.84 -18.83
C ARG A 468 17.31 4.23 -19.90
N VAL A 469 17.07 3.74 -21.11
CA VAL A 469 17.91 4.02 -22.29
C VAL A 469 17.19 4.95 -23.25
N LEU A 470 17.93 5.87 -23.87
CA LEU A 470 17.41 6.69 -24.95
C LEU A 470 17.17 5.78 -26.16
N ASP A 471 16.05 5.97 -26.88
CA ASP A 471 15.86 5.25 -28.15
C ASP A 471 16.95 5.62 -29.16
N GLU A 472 17.41 4.65 -29.93
CA GLU A 472 18.48 4.81 -30.94
C GLU A 472 18.19 5.90 -31.98
N GLY A 473 16.92 6.28 -32.20
CA GLY A 473 16.52 7.38 -33.10
C GLY A 473 16.17 8.68 -32.39
N ALA A 474 16.22 8.71 -31.06
CA ALA A 474 15.87 9.87 -30.27
C ALA A 474 17.10 10.72 -29.93
N SER A 475 16.83 11.95 -29.50
CA SER A 475 17.84 12.85 -28.95
C SER A 475 17.27 13.52 -27.71
N TRP A 476 18.14 13.87 -26.77
CA TRP A 476 17.77 14.77 -25.69
C TRP A 476 17.49 16.17 -26.24
N ASN A 477 16.71 16.94 -25.49
CA ASN A 477 16.25 18.27 -25.90
C ASN A 477 15.50 18.25 -27.25
N SER A 478 14.63 17.26 -27.43
CA SER A 478 13.75 17.12 -28.60
C SER A 478 12.29 17.08 -28.18
N ALA A 479 11.38 17.49 -29.08
CA ALA A 479 9.94 17.41 -28.87
C ALA A 479 9.41 15.96 -28.90
N THR A 480 10.21 15.02 -29.40
CA THR A 480 9.87 13.59 -29.52
C THR A 480 10.91 12.71 -28.84
N THR A 481 11.53 13.18 -27.77
CA THR A 481 12.47 12.38 -26.97
C THR A 481 11.75 11.12 -26.49
N THR A 482 12.33 9.96 -26.79
CA THR A 482 11.77 8.64 -26.44
C THR A 482 12.77 7.87 -25.62
N VAL A 483 12.34 7.37 -24.45
CA VAL A 483 13.14 6.52 -23.58
C VAL A 483 12.46 5.16 -23.38
N TRP A 484 13.26 4.11 -23.24
CA TRP A 484 12.80 2.75 -22.97
C TRP A 484 13.12 2.34 -21.55
N PHE A 485 12.20 1.60 -20.93
CA PHE A 485 12.36 0.99 -19.61
C PHE A 485 11.68 -0.39 -19.59
N GLN A 486 11.89 -1.15 -18.51
CA GLN A 486 11.37 -2.50 -18.37
C GLN A 486 10.21 -2.59 -17.36
N THR A 487 9.13 -3.31 -17.71
CA THR A 487 8.02 -3.56 -16.78
C THR A 487 8.45 -4.40 -15.59
N GLN A 488 7.81 -4.18 -14.45
CA GLN A 488 8.14 -4.77 -13.13
C GLN A 488 7.09 -5.81 -12.73
N ALA A 489 5.84 -5.60 -13.15
CA ALA A 489 4.74 -6.55 -12.98
C ALA A 489 4.16 -6.99 -14.32
N ALA A 490 3.43 -8.11 -14.31
CA ALA A 490 2.64 -8.54 -15.45
C ALA A 490 1.31 -7.78 -15.49
N ILE A 491 0.89 -7.36 -16.68
CA ILE A 491 -0.34 -6.61 -16.92
C ILE A 491 -1.30 -7.52 -17.69
N GLY A 492 -2.46 -7.80 -17.08
CA GLY A 492 -3.51 -8.60 -17.74
C GLY A 492 -3.98 -7.95 -19.04
N ALA A 493 -4.54 -8.76 -19.95
CA ALA A 493 -5.13 -8.27 -21.19
C ALA A 493 -6.17 -7.17 -20.91
N SER A 494 -6.08 -6.06 -21.66
CA SER A 494 -6.89 -4.84 -21.50
C SER A 494 -6.76 -4.16 -20.12
N GLY A 495 -5.78 -4.56 -19.32
CA GLY A 495 -5.43 -3.95 -18.05
C GLY A 495 -4.45 -2.79 -18.21
N SER A 496 -4.28 -2.01 -17.15
CA SER A 496 -3.31 -0.91 -17.08
C SER A 496 -2.55 -0.97 -15.77
N ASP A 497 -1.25 -0.73 -15.82
CA ASP A 497 -0.41 -0.49 -14.65
C ASP A 497 -0.02 0.99 -14.59
N THR A 498 -0.50 1.67 -13.54
CA THR A 498 -0.25 3.10 -13.30
C THR A 498 0.92 3.34 -12.35
N GLY A 499 1.75 2.33 -12.07
CA GLY A 499 2.87 2.41 -11.14
C GLY A 499 4.10 3.15 -11.69
N TYR A 500 4.19 3.45 -12.98
CA TYR A 500 5.38 4.05 -13.60
C TYR A 500 5.34 5.57 -13.62
N TYR A 501 6.48 6.22 -13.37
CA TYR A 501 6.59 7.68 -13.31
C TYR A 501 7.91 8.17 -13.93
N LEU A 502 7.82 9.30 -14.63
CA LEU A 502 8.95 10.07 -15.13
C LEU A 502 9.24 11.22 -14.16
N PHE A 503 10.45 11.31 -13.61
CA PHE A 503 10.90 12.42 -12.76
C PHE A 503 11.93 13.29 -13.49
N TYR A 504 11.95 14.60 -13.20
CA TYR A 504 12.87 15.58 -13.77
C TYR A 504 12.89 16.87 -12.93
N GLY A 505 13.69 17.86 -13.34
CA GLY A 505 13.82 19.13 -12.63
C GLY A 505 14.77 19.10 -11.46
N TYR A 506 15.81 18.26 -11.54
CA TYR A 506 16.87 18.27 -10.55
C TYR A 506 18.19 18.78 -11.16
N PRO A 507 18.58 20.05 -10.94
CA PRO A 507 19.77 20.64 -11.55
C PRO A 507 21.09 19.94 -11.15
N GLY A 508 21.14 19.32 -9.97
CA GLY A 508 22.30 18.58 -9.46
C GLY A 508 22.37 17.11 -9.88
N ALA A 509 21.43 16.64 -10.72
CA ALA A 509 21.33 15.24 -11.08
C ALA A 509 22.56 14.73 -11.86
N GLY A 510 23.16 13.64 -11.35
CA GLY A 510 24.19 12.88 -12.05
C GLY A 510 23.63 11.99 -13.18
N ALA A 511 24.48 11.16 -13.78
CA ALA A 511 24.04 10.22 -14.81
C ALA A 511 23.00 9.20 -14.26
N PRO A 512 21.92 8.89 -14.99
CA PRO A 512 20.96 7.85 -14.62
C PRO A 512 21.56 6.44 -14.79
N PRO A 513 20.99 5.42 -14.10
CA PRO A 513 21.09 4.04 -14.56
C PRO A 513 20.55 3.91 -15.99
N ALA A 514 21.35 3.38 -16.90
CA ALA A 514 21.06 3.30 -18.34
C ALA A 514 21.62 2.03 -18.98
N SER A 515 21.62 0.90 -18.27
CA SER A 515 22.07 -0.38 -18.84
C SER A 515 21.02 -0.94 -19.79
N ALA A 516 21.35 -1.03 -21.08
CA ALA A 516 20.45 -1.57 -22.10
C ALA A 516 20.10 -3.05 -21.85
N SER A 517 20.99 -3.82 -21.24
CA SER A 517 20.75 -5.22 -20.85
C SER A 517 19.71 -5.38 -19.74
N ASN A 518 19.45 -4.32 -18.97
CA ASN A 518 18.37 -4.30 -17.97
C ASN A 518 17.04 -3.81 -18.57
N VAL A 519 17.03 -3.31 -19.81
CA VAL A 519 15.83 -2.80 -20.49
C VAL A 519 15.34 -3.79 -21.55
N TYR A 520 16.24 -4.37 -22.33
CA TYR A 520 15.94 -5.28 -23.43
C TYR A 520 16.20 -6.73 -23.05
N LEU A 521 15.58 -7.67 -23.78
CA LEU A 521 15.85 -9.11 -23.60
C LEU A 521 17.28 -9.46 -24.00
N PHE A 522 17.80 -8.77 -25.01
CA PHE A 522 19.19 -8.83 -25.42
C PHE A 522 19.56 -7.50 -26.09
N TYR A 523 20.79 -7.05 -25.86
CA TYR A 523 21.36 -5.87 -26.49
C TYR A 523 22.88 -6.07 -26.63
N ASP A 524 23.42 -5.69 -27.79
CA ASP A 524 24.86 -5.61 -28.03
C ASP A 524 25.11 -4.42 -28.96
N ASP A 525 26.00 -3.51 -28.55
CA ASP A 525 26.46 -2.35 -29.30
C ASP A 525 27.82 -2.57 -29.97
N PHE A 526 28.33 -3.80 -29.91
CA PHE A 526 29.60 -4.20 -30.51
C PHE A 526 30.80 -3.32 -30.11
N ALA A 527 30.74 -2.70 -28.92
CA ALA A 527 31.78 -1.82 -28.38
C ALA A 527 33.00 -2.59 -27.83
N TRP A 528 33.38 -3.68 -28.51
CA TRP A 528 34.48 -4.58 -28.17
C TRP A 528 35.38 -4.82 -29.38
N SER A 529 36.65 -5.20 -29.15
CA SER A 529 37.69 -5.29 -30.20
C SER A 529 38.36 -6.66 -30.29
N ASP A 530 37.81 -7.67 -29.63
CA ASP A 530 38.28 -9.05 -29.61
C ASP A 530 37.31 -10.00 -30.33
N ALA A 531 37.46 -11.32 -30.14
CA ALA A 531 36.69 -12.29 -30.92
C ALA A 531 35.22 -12.34 -30.47
N PRO A 532 34.24 -12.44 -31.39
CA PRO A 532 32.81 -12.51 -31.03
C PRO A 532 32.45 -13.62 -30.03
N ALA A 533 33.20 -14.73 -30.05
CA ALA A 533 33.02 -15.84 -29.12
C ALA A 533 33.18 -15.45 -27.64
N ASN A 534 33.96 -14.40 -27.34
CA ASN A 534 34.14 -13.91 -25.98
C ASN A 534 32.90 -13.19 -25.44
N HIS A 535 32.00 -12.77 -26.33
CA HIS A 535 30.75 -12.06 -26.02
C HIS A 535 29.51 -12.93 -26.28
N GLY A 536 29.68 -14.27 -26.26
CA GLY A 536 28.58 -15.22 -26.40
C GLY A 536 28.10 -15.45 -27.84
N TRP A 537 28.73 -14.82 -28.84
CA TRP A 537 28.37 -15.01 -30.25
C TRP A 537 29.02 -16.24 -30.86
N THR A 538 28.25 -17.00 -31.63
CA THR A 538 28.74 -18.13 -32.42
C THR A 538 28.80 -17.75 -33.90
N VAL A 539 30.01 -17.72 -34.45
CA VAL A 539 30.26 -17.46 -35.87
C VAL A 539 30.24 -18.77 -36.66
N ARG A 540 29.60 -18.78 -37.84
CA ARG A 540 29.53 -19.96 -38.72
C ARG A 540 29.84 -19.59 -40.17
N ASN A 541 30.59 -20.45 -40.87
CA ASN A 541 30.92 -20.37 -42.30
C ASN A 541 31.38 -18.96 -42.79
N SER A 542 32.05 -18.21 -41.91
CA SER A 542 32.49 -16.83 -42.13
C SER A 542 33.50 -16.38 -41.08
N THR A 543 34.06 -15.18 -41.25
CA THR A 543 34.89 -14.49 -40.26
C THR A 543 34.18 -13.20 -39.85
N TRP A 544 34.14 -12.89 -38.56
CA TRP A 544 33.56 -11.64 -38.06
C TRP A 544 34.59 -10.94 -37.18
N THR A 545 34.86 -9.67 -37.49
CA THR A 545 35.87 -8.86 -36.78
C THR A 545 35.21 -7.62 -36.21
N ALA A 546 35.46 -7.35 -34.93
CA ALA A 546 35.03 -6.12 -34.28
C ALA A 546 36.19 -5.12 -34.14
N ASP A 547 35.87 -3.83 -34.24
CA ASP A 547 36.85 -2.74 -34.17
C ASP A 547 36.69 -1.86 -32.92
N GLY A 548 35.83 -2.24 -31.98
CA GLY A 548 35.48 -1.42 -30.81
C GLY A 548 34.26 -0.52 -31.02
N SER A 549 33.65 -0.54 -32.20
CA SER A 549 32.41 0.20 -32.50
C SER A 549 31.39 -0.59 -33.32
N LYS A 550 31.85 -1.56 -34.12
CA LYS A 550 31.00 -2.34 -35.01
C LYS A 550 31.63 -3.69 -35.30
N VAL A 551 30.83 -4.62 -35.80
CA VAL A 551 31.30 -5.89 -36.37
C VAL A 551 31.21 -5.85 -37.89
N THR A 552 32.21 -6.43 -38.57
CA THR A 552 32.23 -6.59 -40.04
C THR A 552 32.25 -8.08 -40.38
N ALA A 553 31.33 -8.50 -41.26
CA ALA A 553 31.31 -9.86 -41.81
C ALA A 553 32.26 -9.98 -42.99
N GLY A 554 33.05 -11.06 -42.98
CA GLY A 554 34.00 -11.46 -44.01
C GLY A 554 33.97 -12.97 -44.26
N GLY A 555 34.80 -13.43 -45.19
CA GLY A 555 34.99 -14.85 -45.48
C GLY A 555 35.08 -15.14 -46.97
N THR A 556 35.48 -16.38 -47.29
CA THR A 556 35.77 -16.83 -48.67
C THR A 556 34.89 -18.00 -49.15
N ALA A 557 33.87 -18.37 -48.37
CA ALA A 557 32.90 -19.41 -48.73
C ALA A 557 31.68 -18.81 -49.44
N TYR A 558 31.14 -19.52 -50.43
CA TYR A 558 29.93 -19.16 -51.19
C TYR A 558 28.67 -19.54 -50.40
N ASP A 559 28.47 -18.91 -49.25
CA ASP A 559 27.36 -19.12 -48.32
C ASP A 559 27.10 -17.81 -47.54
N PHE A 560 25.95 -17.67 -46.86
CA PHE A 560 25.74 -16.53 -45.95
C PHE A 560 26.80 -16.44 -44.83
N ALA A 561 27.28 -15.24 -44.51
CA ALA A 561 27.95 -14.97 -43.24
C ALA A 561 26.92 -14.96 -42.11
N VAL A 562 27.18 -15.70 -41.06
CA VAL A 562 26.20 -15.91 -39.98
C VAL A 562 26.89 -15.80 -38.63
N MET A 563 26.28 -14.98 -37.77
CA MET A 563 26.63 -14.90 -36.36
C MET A 563 25.34 -15.04 -35.54
N SER A 564 25.35 -15.87 -34.50
CA SER A 564 24.15 -16.10 -33.66
C SER A 564 24.44 -15.99 -32.18
N HIS A 565 23.45 -15.59 -31.40
CA HIS A 565 23.52 -15.56 -29.94
C HIS A 565 22.33 -16.33 -29.32
N PRO A 566 22.53 -17.14 -28.27
CA PRO A 566 21.44 -17.80 -27.56
C PRO A 566 20.58 -16.77 -26.82
N VAL A 567 19.29 -16.69 -27.16
CA VAL A 567 18.30 -15.84 -26.50
C VAL A 567 16.96 -16.57 -26.56
N SER A 568 16.42 -16.96 -25.41
CA SER A 568 15.08 -17.59 -25.33
C SER A 568 14.03 -16.55 -25.68
N THR A 569 13.48 -16.61 -26.90
CA THR A 569 12.83 -15.44 -27.50
C THR A 569 11.30 -15.49 -27.49
N GLY A 570 10.65 -16.67 -27.47
CA GLY A 570 9.19 -16.71 -27.62
C GLY A 570 8.73 -15.79 -28.77
N ASP A 571 7.63 -15.07 -28.58
CA ASP A 571 7.25 -13.96 -29.47
C ASP A 571 8.17 -12.75 -29.26
N ALA A 572 8.81 -12.27 -30.34
CA ALA A 572 9.89 -11.29 -30.24
C ALA A 572 9.96 -10.32 -31.43
N ILE A 573 10.60 -9.18 -31.17
CA ILE A 573 11.04 -8.21 -32.17
C ILE A 573 12.56 -8.07 -32.06
N ILE A 574 13.22 -8.19 -33.20
CA ILE A 574 14.63 -7.90 -33.37
C ILE A 574 14.73 -6.61 -34.17
N GLU A 575 15.57 -5.68 -33.70
CA GLU A 575 15.97 -4.51 -34.45
C GLU A 575 17.49 -4.42 -34.47
N ALA A 576 18.07 -4.09 -35.62
CA ALA A 576 19.50 -3.90 -35.75
C ALA A 576 19.83 -2.74 -36.70
N ARG A 577 21.00 -2.15 -36.49
CA ARG A 577 21.59 -1.17 -37.39
C ARG A 577 22.68 -1.84 -38.22
N ALA A 578 22.47 -1.88 -39.53
CA ALA A 578 23.30 -2.64 -40.46
C ALA A 578 23.62 -1.85 -41.74
N LEU A 579 24.76 -2.13 -42.35
CA LEU A 579 25.23 -1.48 -43.57
C LEU A 579 25.76 -2.54 -44.54
N GLY A 580 25.25 -2.52 -45.78
CA GLY A 580 25.80 -3.31 -46.89
C GLY A 580 26.88 -2.51 -47.64
N LEU A 581 28.07 -3.08 -47.79
CA LEU A 581 29.23 -2.42 -48.40
C LEU A 581 29.13 -2.48 -49.93
N GLY A 582 28.99 -1.32 -50.58
CA GLY A 582 28.90 -1.19 -52.03
C GLY A 582 30.23 -1.40 -52.75
N SER A 583 31.34 -1.29 -52.03
CA SER A 583 32.70 -1.51 -52.55
C SER A 583 33.05 -2.97 -52.87
N VAL A 584 32.13 -3.92 -52.65
CA VAL A 584 32.41 -5.36 -52.70
C VAL A 584 31.78 -6.03 -53.93
N CYS A 585 30.44 -6.23 -53.96
CA CYS A 585 29.65 -6.59 -55.15
C CYS A 585 28.14 -6.43 -54.86
N SER A 586 27.27 -6.47 -55.89
CA SER A 586 25.80 -6.37 -55.71
C SER A 586 25.22 -7.49 -54.84
N ASP A 587 25.77 -8.70 -55.00
CA ASP A 587 25.31 -9.97 -54.40
C ASP A 587 26.07 -10.30 -53.09
N CYS A 588 26.89 -9.36 -52.61
CA CYS A 588 27.82 -9.54 -51.49
C CYS A 588 27.39 -8.76 -50.23
N ARG A 589 26.31 -7.96 -50.32
CA ARG A 589 25.99 -6.87 -49.38
C ARG A 589 24.73 -7.08 -48.54
N HIS A 590 24.27 -8.32 -48.39
CA HIS A 590 23.03 -8.60 -47.64
C HIS A 590 23.16 -8.20 -46.19
N ILE A 591 22.04 -7.74 -45.67
CA ILE A 591 21.84 -7.42 -44.27
C ILE A 591 20.50 -8.00 -43.86
N GLY A 592 20.53 -8.85 -42.84
CA GLY A 592 19.34 -9.55 -42.37
C GLY A 592 19.43 -9.93 -40.90
N VAL A 593 18.27 -10.05 -40.28
CA VAL A 593 18.10 -10.46 -38.88
C VAL A 593 17.06 -11.57 -38.79
N GLY A 594 17.21 -12.49 -37.84
CA GLY A 594 16.32 -13.64 -37.75
C GLY A 594 16.27 -14.31 -36.38
N LEU A 595 15.28 -15.18 -36.22
CA LEU A 595 15.04 -16.02 -35.04
C LEU A 595 15.19 -17.49 -35.42
N ARG A 596 15.91 -18.28 -34.61
CA ARG A 596 16.11 -19.72 -34.83
C ARG A 596 15.59 -20.59 -33.71
N PHE A 597 15.09 -21.78 -34.06
CA PHE A 597 14.38 -22.71 -33.17
C PHE A 597 15.28 -23.64 -32.35
N SER A 598 16.48 -23.98 -32.85
CA SER A 598 17.41 -24.89 -32.15
C SER A 598 18.85 -24.80 -32.66
N ASP A 599 19.80 -25.32 -31.86
CA ASP A 599 21.19 -25.56 -32.25
C ASP A 599 21.33 -26.47 -33.49
N THR A 600 20.28 -27.20 -33.87
CA THR A 600 20.23 -28.05 -35.08
C THR A 600 19.83 -27.31 -36.36
N GLY A 601 19.43 -26.04 -36.28
CA GLY A 601 19.57 -25.10 -37.40
C GLY A 601 18.33 -24.73 -38.22
N SER A 602 17.09 -24.85 -37.72
CA SER A 602 15.89 -24.33 -38.42
C SER A 602 15.43 -22.97 -37.86
N GLY A 603 14.89 -22.05 -38.67
CA GLY A 603 14.40 -20.72 -38.22
C GLY A 603 13.93 -19.77 -39.32
N TYR A 604 13.46 -18.58 -38.95
CA TYR A 604 13.03 -17.53 -39.87
C TYR A 604 14.03 -16.39 -39.93
N ILE A 605 14.21 -15.83 -41.13
CA ILE A 605 15.11 -14.69 -41.33
C ILE A 605 14.45 -13.69 -42.27
N GLY A 606 14.42 -12.43 -41.83
CA GLY A 606 14.18 -11.28 -42.68
C GLY A 606 15.49 -10.85 -43.32
N ILE A 607 15.57 -10.88 -44.65
CA ILE A 607 16.78 -10.53 -45.40
C ILE A 607 16.44 -9.52 -46.50
N GLY A 608 17.18 -8.41 -46.54
CA GLY A 608 17.22 -7.53 -47.70
C GLY A 608 18.31 -7.98 -48.69
N TYR A 609 17.94 -8.17 -49.96
CA TYR A 609 18.82 -8.65 -51.03
C TYR A 609 18.65 -7.82 -52.33
N ASP A 610 19.71 -7.69 -53.14
CA ASP A 610 19.67 -7.14 -54.49
C ASP A 610 20.04 -8.19 -55.56
N TYR A 611 19.06 -8.71 -56.32
CA TYR A 611 19.31 -9.62 -57.46
C TYR A 611 18.41 -9.20 -58.63
N ASP A 612 18.91 -8.34 -59.53
CA ASP A 612 18.22 -7.69 -60.67
C ASP A 612 16.92 -6.91 -60.33
N THR A 613 16.36 -7.13 -59.15
CA THR A 613 15.21 -6.49 -58.51
C THR A 613 15.52 -6.41 -57.01
N THR A 614 15.46 -5.22 -56.43
CA THR A 614 15.78 -5.01 -55.01
C THR A 614 14.61 -5.51 -54.14
N LEU A 615 14.81 -6.51 -53.29
CA LEU A 615 13.73 -7.17 -52.52
C LEU A 615 14.04 -7.25 -51.01
N LEU A 616 13.03 -7.04 -50.18
CA LEU A 616 12.99 -7.51 -48.78
C LEU A 616 12.26 -8.85 -48.75
N THR A 617 12.81 -9.84 -48.04
CA THR A 617 12.33 -11.23 -48.07
C THR A 617 12.22 -11.82 -46.67
N ILE A 618 11.26 -12.70 -46.46
CA ILE A 618 11.20 -13.58 -45.28
C ILE A 618 11.36 -15.01 -45.78
N ILE A 619 12.33 -15.72 -45.21
CA ILE A 619 12.66 -17.11 -45.57
C ILE A 619 12.54 -18.06 -44.37
N ASP A 620 12.03 -19.26 -44.62
CA ASP A 620 12.15 -20.43 -43.74
C ASP A 620 13.48 -21.12 -44.04
N GLN A 621 14.38 -21.16 -43.07
CA GLN A 621 15.65 -21.86 -43.13
C GLN A 621 15.52 -23.20 -42.40
N ARG A 622 15.83 -24.31 -43.07
CA ARG A 622 15.62 -25.66 -42.50
C ARG A 622 16.88 -26.28 -41.89
N ALA A 623 18.06 -25.76 -42.25
CA ALA A 623 19.36 -26.13 -41.68
C ALA A 623 20.29 -24.91 -41.56
N TRP A 624 21.50 -25.09 -41.01
CA TRP A 624 22.57 -24.07 -40.98
C TRP A 624 23.08 -23.75 -42.39
N PHE A 625 22.28 -23.00 -43.16
CA PHE A 625 22.64 -22.28 -44.39
C PHE A 625 23.57 -23.04 -45.35
N ASP A 626 23.16 -24.25 -45.73
CA ASP A 626 23.64 -24.90 -46.95
C ASP A 626 22.77 -24.38 -48.12
N SER A 627 23.43 -24.07 -49.24
CA SER A 627 22.90 -23.44 -50.47
C SER A 627 21.57 -24.00 -51.02
N ASN A 628 21.09 -25.15 -50.53
CA ASN A 628 19.91 -25.85 -51.04
C ASN A 628 18.79 -26.11 -50.00
N GLN A 629 18.83 -25.50 -48.80
CA GLN A 629 17.87 -25.82 -47.72
C GLN A 629 17.11 -24.62 -47.11
N TYR A 630 16.50 -23.79 -47.98
CA TYR A 630 15.59 -22.71 -47.58
C TYR A 630 14.31 -22.68 -48.43
N ALA A 631 13.25 -22.07 -47.90
CA ALA A 631 12.01 -21.79 -48.61
C ALA A 631 11.66 -20.30 -48.49
N LEU A 632 11.40 -19.65 -49.63
CA LEU A 632 10.89 -18.27 -49.65
C LEU A 632 9.42 -18.26 -49.21
N LEU A 633 9.11 -17.51 -48.16
CA LEU A 633 7.75 -17.36 -47.66
C LEU A 633 7.07 -16.13 -48.24
N GLY A 634 7.82 -15.05 -48.47
CA GLY A 634 7.31 -13.84 -49.08
C GLY A 634 8.40 -12.84 -49.43
N SER A 635 8.09 -11.93 -50.34
CA SER A 635 8.98 -10.85 -50.76
C SER A 635 8.21 -9.57 -51.11
N VAL A 636 8.88 -8.42 -51.01
CA VAL A 636 8.37 -7.12 -51.45
C VAL A 636 9.51 -6.32 -52.09
N ALA A 637 9.21 -5.52 -53.12
CA ALA A 637 10.20 -4.65 -53.75
C ALA A 637 10.65 -3.54 -52.79
N GLN A 638 11.94 -3.51 -52.49
CA GLN A 638 12.58 -2.53 -51.63
C GLN A 638 14.05 -2.35 -51.98
N THR A 639 14.47 -1.10 -52.21
CA THR A 639 15.86 -0.74 -52.47
C THR A 639 16.57 -0.38 -51.16
N LEU A 640 17.63 -1.13 -50.82
CA LEU A 640 18.58 -0.78 -49.75
C LEU A 640 19.85 -0.24 -50.40
N ALA A 641 20.17 1.02 -50.12
CA ALA A 641 21.31 1.67 -50.73
C ALA A 641 22.63 1.06 -50.24
N ALA A 642 23.62 0.94 -51.14
CA ALA A 642 24.98 0.60 -50.72
C ALA A 642 25.57 1.70 -49.82
N ASP A 643 26.52 1.31 -48.97
CA ASP A 643 27.34 2.23 -48.17
C ASP A 643 26.52 3.19 -47.32
N THR A 644 25.31 2.77 -46.96
CA THR A 644 24.33 3.53 -46.19
C THR A 644 23.86 2.68 -45.02
N TRP A 645 23.84 3.26 -43.83
CA TRP A 645 23.29 2.59 -42.65
C TRP A 645 21.78 2.49 -42.76
N HIS A 646 21.26 1.30 -42.49
CA HIS A 646 19.85 1.00 -42.44
C HIS A 646 19.48 0.46 -41.06
N ARG A 647 18.25 0.72 -40.64
CA ARG A 647 17.60 -0.04 -39.58
C ARG A 647 16.81 -1.17 -40.21
N ILE A 648 16.93 -2.35 -39.62
CA ILE A 648 16.17 -3.54 -40.01
C ILE A 648 15.42 -4.00 -38.78
N LYS A 649 14.13 -4.27 -38.95
CA LYS A 649 13.26 -4.71 -37.86
C LYS A 649 12.45 -5.90 -38.32
N PHE A 650 12.61 -7.02 -37.61
CA PHE A 650 11.89 -8.26 -37.84
C PHE A 650 11.02 -8.60 -36.63
N ARG A 651 9.78 -9.03 -36.87
CA ARG A 651 8.79 -9.40 -35.86
C ARG A 651 8.30 -10.81 -36.12
N ALA A 652 8.23 -11.59 -35.04
CA ALA A 652 7.52 -12.87 -35.04
C ALA A 652 6.63 -12.96 -33.79
N ILE A 653 5.31 -13.11 -33.99
CA ILE A 653 4.31 -13.28 -32.93
C ILE A 653 3.34 -14.38 -33.33
N GLY A 654 3.33 -15.49 -32.58
CA GLY A 654 2.58 -16.68 -32.97
C GLY A 654 2.91 -17.06 -34.41
N THR A 655 1.90 -17.17 -35.27
CA THR A 655 2.10 -17.50 -36.69
C THR A 655 2.36 -16.28 -37.58
N SER A 656 2.37 -15.06 -37.04
CA SER A 656 2.54 -13.83 -37.81
C SER A 656 4.00 -13.41 -37.88
N LEU A 657 4.50 -13.19 -39.11
CA LEU A 657 5.83 -12.69 -39.40
C LEU A 657 5.74 -11.35 -40.12
N ALA A 658 6.58 -10.40 -39.74
CA ALA A 658 6.69 -9.12 -40.44
C ALA A 658 8.13 -8.62 -40.48
N ASP A 659 8.49 -7.95 -41.57
CA ASP A 659 9.82 -7.40 -41.79
C ASP A 659 9.73 -6.00 -42.40
N LYS A 660 10.73 -5.18 -42.09
CA LYS A 660 10.92 -3.86 -42.69
C LYS A 660 12.36 -3.40 -42.53
N ALA A 661 12.77 -2.55 -43.46
CA ALA A 661 14.04 -1.85 -43.40
C ALA A 661 13.89 -0.40 -43.86
N TRP A 662 14.75 0.50 -43.38
CA TRP A 662 14.77 1.89 -43.82
C TRP A 662 16.13 2.52 -43.57
N VAL A 663 16.42 3.62 -44.27
CA VAL A 663 17.66 4.38 -44.06
C VAL A 663 17.68 4.92 -42.63
N ASP A 664 18.78 4.72 -41.94
CA ASP A 664 18.96 5.20 -40.57
C ASP A 664 18.85 6.74 -40.51
N GLY A 665 18.12 7.24 -39.52
CA GLY A 665 17.75 8.66 -39.41
C GLY A 665 16.52 9.09 -40.23
N ALA A 666 15.98 8.25 -41.11
CA ALA A 666 14.68 8.49 -41.74
C ALA A 666 13.52 8.03 -40.84
N ALA A 667 12.31 8.53 -41.09
CA ALA A 667 11.11 8.13 -40.36
C ALA A 667 10.82 6.63 -40.57
N GLU A 668 10.54 5.91 -39.47
CA GLU A 668 10.25 4.49 -39.50
C GLU A 668 8.97 4.20 -40.32
N PRO A 669 9.03 3.37 -41.37
CA PRO A 669 7.84 3.01 -42.14
C PRO A 669 6.96 2.02 -41.39
N GLY A 670 5.71 1.87 -41.88
CA GLY A 670 4.88 0.72 -41.53
C GLY A 670 5.54 -0.61 -41.93
N TRP A 671 4.98 -1.74 -41.49
CA TRP A 671 5.46 -3.05 -41.92
C TRP A 671 5.38 -3.17 -43.44
N GLN A 672 6.52 -3.42 -44.08
CA GLN A 672 6.65 -3.46 -45.54
C GLN A 672 6.33 -4.86 -46.08
N LEU A 673 6.67 -5.89 -45.32
CA LEU A 673 6.33 -7.28 -45.60
C LEU A 673 5.64 -7.89 -44.38
N SER A 674 4.51 -8.57 -44.58
CA SER A 674 3.77 -9.27 -43.52
C SER A 674 3.11 -10.51 -44.08
N LEU A 675 3.26 -11.64 -43.39
CA LEU A 675 2.72 -12.93 -43.79
C LEU A 675 2.42 -13.82 -42.59
N THR A 676 1.80 -14.97 -42.83
CA THR A 676 1.48 -15.96 -41.80
C THR A 676 2.13 -17.30 -42.15
N ASP A 677 2.79 -17.91 -41.16
CA ASP A 677 3.31 -19.27 -41.24
C ASP A 677 2.85 -20.09 -40.02
N ALA A 678 2.02 -21.11 -40.28
CA ALA A 678 1.45 -21.98 -39.25
C ALA A 678 2.46 -22.92 -38.59
N THR A 679 3.70 -22.99 -39.11
CA THR A 679 4.75 -23.85 -38.59
C THR A 679 5.60 -23.20 -37.49
N TYR A 680 5.33 -21.94 -37.13
CA TYR A 680 6.06 -21.24 -36.08
C TYR A 680 5.90 -21.89 -34.69
N ALA A 681 7.02 -22.24 -34.07
CA ALA A 681 7.11 -22.62 -32.65
C ALA A 681 8.41 -22.07 -32.04
N SER A 682 8.35 -20.89 -31.40
CA SER A 682 9.32 -20.27 -30.47
C SER A 682 10.84 -20.45 -30.75
N GLY A 683 11.55 -19.34 -31.00
CA GLY A 683 13.01 -19.33 -31.16
C GLY A 683 13.82 -19.45 -29.85
N THR A 684 15.02 -20.01 -29.93
CA THR A 684 16.04 -20.08 -28.87
C THR A 684 17.30 -19.26 -29.19
N GLN A 685 17.42 -18.70 -30.40
CA GLN A 685 18.58 -17.92 -30.84
C GLN A 685 18.18 -16.73 -31.71
N ILE A 686 18.99 -15.67 -31.65
CA ILE A 686 18.96 -14.57 -32.62
C ILE A 686 20.09 -14.75 -33.63
N VAL A 687 19.89 -14.24 -34.84
CA VAL A 687 20.85 -14.37 -35.94
C VAL A 687 21.03 -13.03 -36.63
N LEU A 688 22.30 -12.69 -36.88
CA LEU A 688 22.72 -11.68 -37.85
C LEU A 688 23.26 -12.41 -39.08
N SER A 689 22.78 -12.00 -40.26
CA SER A 689 23.18 -12.59 -41.54
C SER A 689 23.64 -11.51 -42.51
N GLY A 690 24.75 -11.75 -43.20
CA GLY A 690 25.17 -10.88 -44.29
C GLY A 690 26.07 -11.54 -45.32
N GLY A 691 26.15 -10.95 -46.52
CA GLY A 691 26.95 -11.40 -47.67
C GLY A 691 26.80 -12.87 -48.12
N TRP A 692 26.29 -13.10 -49.34
CA TRP A 692 26.15 -14.44 -49.92
C TRP A 692 27.37 -14.85 -50.77
N ASP A 693 27.91 -13.89 -51.54
CA ASP A 693 29.05 -14.12 -52.44
C ASP A 693 30.38 -13.55 -51.87
N VAL A 694 31.50 -13.91 -52.50
CA VAL A 694 32.87 -13.58 -52.07
C VAL A 694 33.42 -12.41 -52.90
N PRO A 695 33.94 -11.34 -52.27
CA PRO A 695 34.11 -11.16 -50.83
C PRO A 695 32.78 -10.82 -50.13
N LYS A 696 32.64 -11.15 -48.85
CA LYS A 696 31.46 -10.74 -48.03
C LYS A 696 31.61 -9.28 -47.60
N GLY A 697 30.52 -8.49 -47.64
CA GLY A 697 30.58 -7.04 -47.41
C GLY A 697 29.41 -6.46 -46.61
N SER A 698 29.36 -6.68 -45.29
CA SER A 698 28.33 -6.10 -44.41
C SER A 698 28.88 -5.75 -43.02
N GLN A 699 28.28 -4.74 -42.38
CA GLN A 699 28.65 -4.24 -41.05
C GLN A 699 27.41 -4.09 -40.15
N TRP A 700 27.59 -4.26 -38.84
CA TRP A 700 26.55 -4.05 -37.81
C TRP A 700 27.11 -3.23 -36.65
N ASP A 701 26.31 -2.28 -36.19
CA ASP A 701 26.67 -1.34 -35.11
C ASP A 701 26.01 -1.73 -33.79
N TRP A 702 24.71 -2.03 -33.82
CA TRP A 702 24.01 -2.57 -32.66
C TRP A 702 22.89 -3.53 -33.07
N VAL A 703 22.51 -4.38 -32.13
CA VAL A 703 21.32 -5.24 -32.20
C VAL A 703 20.59 -5.21 -30.87
N LYS A 704 19.27 -5.08 -30.92
CA LYS A 704 18.39 -5.18 -29.75
C LYS A 704 17.26 -6.17 -30.00
N VAL A 705 16.93 -6.91 -28.96
CA VAL A 705 15.85 -7.90 -28.97
C VAL A 705 14.95 -7.65 -27.79
N ARG A 706 13.64 -7.64 -28.05
CA ARG A 706 12.62 -7.54 -27.01
C ARG A 706 11.51 -8.53 -27.26
N ARG A 707 10.80 -8.88 -26.19
CA ARG A 707 9.53 -9.60 -26.30
C ARG A 707 8.53 -8.78 -27.11
N ALA A 708 7.58 -9.47 -27.72
CA ALA A 708 6.56 -8.86 -28.55
C ALA A 708 5.18 -9.42 -28.20
N VAL A 709 4.18 -8.53 -28.13
CA VAL A 709 2.76 -8.88 -28.03
C VAL A 709 1.96 -8.12 -29.09
N ASP A 710 0.77 -8.60 -29.43
CA ASP A 710 -0.13 -7.93 -30.37
C ASP A 710 -1.55 -7.77 -29.80
N PRO A 711 -2.10 -6.55 -29.73
CA PRO A 711 -1.44 -5.27 -30.00
C PRO A 711 -0.40 -4.92 -28.92
N GLU A 712 0.62 -4.15 -29.30
CA GLU A 712 1.66 -3.62 -28.39
C GLU A 712 1.03 -2.75 -27.28
N PRO A 713 1.60 -2.75 -26.06
CA PRO A 713 1.15 -1.85 -25.01
C PRO A 713 1.40 -0.38 -25.38
N THR A 714 0.59 0.48 -24.82
CA THR A 714 0.75 1.95 -24.94
C THR A 714 1.24 2.53 -23.63
N ALA A 715 2.11 3.53 -23.71
CA ALA A 715 2.57 4.31 -22.57
C ALA A 715 2.73 5.77 -22.96
N ALA A 716 2.17 6.67 -22.16
CA ALA A 716 2.22 8.10 -22.40
C ALA A 716 2.38 8.86 -21.08
N ALA A 717 3.23 9.88 -21.07
CA ALA A 717 3.39 10.74 -19.91
C ALA A 717 2.11 11.58 -19.70
N ALA A 718 1.51 11.43 -18.53
CA ALA A 718 0.33 12.17 -18.09
C ALA A 718 0.68 13.63 -17.75
N ALA A 719 -0.26 14.32 -17.10
CA ALA A 719 -0.06 15.69 -16.63
C ALA A 719 1.13 15.79 -15.67
N GLU A 720 1.79 16.95 -15.71
CA GLU A 720 2.88 17.30 -14.82
C GLU A 720 2.36 17.58 -13.41
N GLU A 721 3.07 17.02 -12.44
CA GLU A 721 2.88 17.25 -11.01
C GLU A 721 4.12 17.95 -10.47
N GLY A 722 3.92 19.05 -9.74
CA GLY A 722 4.99 19.73 -9.01
C GLY A 722 5.31 19.01 -7.71
N LEU A 723 6.59 18.95 -7.38
CA LEU A 723 7.15 18.47 -6.13
C LEU A 723 7.65 19.70 -5.36
N GLY A 724 7.45 19.75 -4.05
CA GLY A 724 7.86 20.89 -3.24
C GLY A 724 9.37 21.02 -3.07
N THR A 725 9.79 22.20 -2.60
CA THR A 725 11.20 22.56 -2.33
C THR A 725 11.62 22.26 -0.88
N THR A 726 10.82 21.47 -0.17
CA THR A 726 11.01 21.17 1.24
C THR A 726 11.14 19.67 1.40
N SER A 727 12.19 19.22 2.07
CA SER A 727 12.49 17.80 2.20
C SER A 727 12.39 17.36 3.65
N LEU A 728 11.73 16.22 3.85
CA LEU A 728 11.64 15.51 5.12
C LEU A 728 12.42 14.21 5.01
N PHE A 729 13.36 14.02 5.93
CA PHE A 729 14.11 12.79 6.07
C PHE A 729 13.78 12.10 7.39
N GLY A 730 13.69 10.78 7.37
CA GLY A 730 13.42 9.97 8.56
C GLY A 730 13.62 8.49 8.30
N GLY A 731 13.79 7.72 9.37
CA GLY A 731 13.92 6.26 9.28
C GLY A 731 12.96 5.52 10.18
N ASP A 732 12.73 4.25 9.87
CA ASP A 732 11.80 3.40 10.60
C ASP A 732 12.44 2.19 11.30
N GLN A 733 11.65 1.53 12.14
CA GLN A 733 12.03 0.34 12.91
C GLN A 733 12.19 -0.94 12.08
N SER A 734 12.22 -0.84 10.75
CA SER A 734 12.52 -1.93 9.82
C SER A 734 13.73 -1.65 8.91
N GLY A 735 14.46 -0.56 9.19
CA GLY A 735 15.72 -0.24 8.51
C GLY A 735 15.55 0.59 7.23
N TRP A 736 14.35 1.12 6.97
CA TRP A 736 14.09 2.00 5.84
C TRP A 736 14.40 3.45 6.18
N VAL A 737 14.87 4.19 5.16
CA VAL A 737 15.03 5.64 5.17
C VAL A 737 14.13 6.23 4.10
N TYR A 738 13.45 7.31 4.42
CA TYR A 738 12.49 7.99 3.58
C TYR A 738 12.93 9.41 3.28
N HIS A 739 12.72 9.83 2.03
CA HIS A 739 12.69 11.23 1.64
C HIS A 739 11.28 11.57 1.18
N VAL A 740 10.61 12.44 1.92
CA VAL A 740 9.25 12.90 1.63
C VAL A 740 9.29 14.38 1.31
N ASP A 741 8.62 14.78 0.25
CA ASP A 741 8.38 16.20 -0.01
C ASP A 741 7.43 16.76 1.06
N GLY A 742 7.93 17.73 1.82
CA GLY A 742 7.17 18.38 2.88
C GLY A 742 5.92 19.10 2.39
N THR A 743 5.90 19.58 1.14
CA THR A 743 4.75 20.36 0.63
C THR A 743 3.59 19.46 0.22
N THR A 744 3.87 18.34 -0.46
CA THR A 744 2.85 17.47 -1.05
C THR A 744 2.64 16.16 -0.29
N GLY A 745 3.56 15.79 0.61
CA GLY A 745 3.56 14.49 1.26
C GLY A 745 4.00 13.36 0.33
N PHE A 746 4.62 13.70 -0.80
CA PHE A 746 5.04 12.71 -1.77
C PHE A 746 6.37 12.07 -1.37
N THR A 747 6.43 10.73 -1.27
CA THR A 747 7.71 10.03 -1.05
C THR A 747 8.55 10.08 -2.33
N LEU A 748 9.58 10.92 -2.35
CA LEU A 748 10.49 11.09 -3.48
C LEU A 748 11.36 9.86 -3.71
N TRP A 749 11.89 9.29 -2.63
CA TRP A 749 12.56 8.00 -2.64
C TRP A 749 12.50 7.36 -1.25
N SER A 750 12.71 6.05 -1.22
CA SER A 750 12.87 5.28 0.01
C SER A 750 13.95 4.23 -0.20
N THR A 751 14.85 4.07 0.77
CA THR A 751 15.98 3.14 0.66
C THR A 751 16.03 2.24 1.88
N GLN A 752 15.99 0.92 1.67
CA GLN A 752 16.28 -0.04 2.73
C GLN A 752 17.78 -0.17 2.92
N LEU A 753 18.28 0.11 4.12
CA LEU A 753 19.72 0.06 4.39
C LEU A 753 20.20 -1.38 4.57
N SER A 754 21.27 -1.73 3.85
CA SER A 754 21.83 -3.08 3.89
C SER A 754 22.40 -3.43 5.27
N GLY A 755 21.77 -4.41 5.92
CA GLY A 755 22.13 -4.90 7.26
C GLY A 755 21.68 -3.97 8.39
N ALA A 756 20.60 -3.20 8.19
CA ALA A 756 19.93 -2.45 9.25
C ALA A 756 18.66 -3.18 9.72
N ASP A 757 18.55 -3.44 11.02
CA ASP A 757 17.31 -3.91 11.66
C ASP A 757 16.33 -2.74 11.83
N ALA A 758 16.86 -1.55 12.16
CA ALA A 758 16.11 -0.32 12.38
C ALA A 758 16.98 0.92 12.14
N VAL A 759 16.31 2.04 11.84
CA VAL A 759 16.86 3.40 11.86
C VAL A 759 16.04 4.21 12.85
N GLN A 760 16.56 4.37 14.07
CA GLN A 760 15.84 5.07 15.15
C GLN A 760 16.34 6.48 15.40
N ALA A 761 17.66 6.70 15.24
CA ALA A 761 18.22 8.04 15.34
C ALA A 761 17.59 8.95 14.28
N ALA A 762 17.41 10.23 14.63
CA ALA A 762 17.07 11.23 13.63
C ALA A 762 18.18 11.30 12.57
N THR A 763 17.80 11.58 11.32
CA THR A 763 18.76 11.73 10.23
C THR A 763 19.44 13.08 10.34
N ALA A 764 20.76 13.16 10.20
CA ALA A 764 21.45 14.44 10.16
C ALA A 764 21.59 14.91 8.70
N VAL A 765 21.65 16.21 8.44
CA VAL A 765 21.84 16.74 7.08
C VAL A 765 22.97 17.75 7.07
N GLN A 766 23.87 17.63 6.10
CA GLN A 766 24.83 18.65 5.73
C GLN A 766 24.41 19.28 4.40
N LEU A 767 23.88 20.51 4.50
CA LEU A 767 23.49 21.30 3.34
C LEU A 767 24.74 21.81 2.62
N ARG A 768 24.84 21.49 1.33
CA ARG A 768 25.97 21.84 0.48
C ARG A 768 26.16 23.34 0.40
N SER A 769 25.08 24.10 0.23
CA SER A 769 25.11 25.57 0.10
C SER A 769 25.63 26.29 1.34
N PHE A 770 25.53 25.68 2.52
CA PHE A 770 26.01 26.20 3.79
C PHE A 770 27.36 25.61 4.23
N SER A 771 27.89 24.64 3.47
CA SER A 771 29.14 23.96 3.79
C SER A 771 30.35 24.68 3.18
N ASP A 772 31.54 24.30 3.64
CA ASP A 772 32.78 24.89 3.13
C ASP A 772 33.09 24.52 1.67
N ALA A 773 34.16 25.12 1.13
CA ALA A 773 34.56 24.90 -0.26
C ALA A 773 34.98 23.44 -0.55
N ALA A 774 35.51 22.73 0.43
CA ALA A 774 35.93 21.34 0.27
C ALA A 774 34.70 20.43 0.09
N PHE A 775 33.66 20.63 0.90
CA PHE A 775 32.40 19.90 0.79
C PHE A 775 31.67 20.22 -0.50
N GLN A 776 31.57 21.51 -0.86
CA GLN A 776 30.95 21.92 -2.12
C GLN A 776 31.67 21.38 -3.37
N ALA A 777 32.98 21.10 -3.27
CA ALA A 777 33.74 20.49 -4.36
C ALA A 777 33.60 18.96 -4.37
N ALA A 778 33.49 18.32 -3.20
CA ALA A 778 33.36 16.87 -3.08
C ALA A 778 31.97 16.37 -3.51
N TYR A 779 30.92 17.15 -3.24
CA TYR A 779 29.54 16.76 -3.48
C TYR A 779 28.80 17.77 -4.35
N THR A 780 27.92 17.27 -5.20
CA THR A 780 27.04 18.08 -6.07
C THR A 780 25.67 18.33 -5.43
N ASP A 781 25.41 17.75 -4.27
CA ASP A 781 24.13 17.75 -3.56
C ASP A 781 24.35 17.82 -2.04
N ASP A 782 23.27 18.01 -1.29
CA ASP A 782 23.21 17.84 0.16
C ASP A 782 23.43 16.36 0.53
N VAL A 783 24.02 16.14 1.71
CA VAL A 783 24.30 14.79 2.22
C VAL A 783 23.54 14.57 3.51
N ILE A 784 22.84 13.44 3.59
CA ILE A 784 22.19 12.99 4.82
C ILE A 784 23.03 11.91 5.49
N PHE A 785 23.06 11.89 6.82
CA PHE A 785 23.74 10.89 7.62
C PHE A 785 22.73 10.08 8.43
N VAL A 786 22.83 8.76 8.31
CA VAL A 786 21.88 7.82 8.89
C VAL A 786 22.62 6.75 9.67
N ALA A 787 22.15 6.46 10.88
CA ALA A 787 22.77 5.47 11.77
C ALA A 787 21.84 4.30 12.06
N THR A 788 22.41 3.09 12.12
CA THR A 788 21.63 1.86 12.37
C THR A 788 21.44 1.59 13.85
N ARG A 789 20.32 0.94 14.17
CA ARG A 789 20.02 0.38 15.48
C ARG A 789 19.79 -1.13 15.39
N ASN A 790 20.87 -1.87 15.25
CA ASN A 790 20.86 -3.33 15.23
C ASN A 790 20.95 -3.90 16.64
N ALA A 791 20.42 -5.10 16.86
CA ALA A 791 20.58 -5.79 18.16
C ALA A 791 22.04 -6.16 18.49
N SER A 792 22.92 -6.07 17.50
CA SER A 792 24.36 -6.33 17.62
C SER A 792 25.08 -5.22 18.38
N SER A 793 26.04 -5.61 19.22
CA SER A 793 26.91 -4.66 19.93
C SER A 793 28.18 -4.28 19.17
N THR A 794 28.33 -4.69 17.90
CA THR A 794 29.58 -4.45 17.15
C THR A 794 29.39 -4.09 15.68
N SER A 795 28.22 -4.37 15.09
CA SER A 795 28.04 -4.30 13.63
C SER A 795 27.16 -3.15 13.16
N ASN A 796 26.96 -2.12 13.99
CA ASN A 796 26.22 -0.92 13.59
C ASN A 796 27.05 -0.04 12.67
N LYS A 797 26.35 0.71 11.82
CA LYS A 797 26.93 1.48 10.72
C LYS A 797 26.41 2.90 10.72
N VAL A 798 27.17 3.77 10.07
CA VAL A 798 26.72 5.12 9.69
C VAL A 798 26.87 5.25 8.18
N PHE A 799 25.79 5.65 7.53
CA PHE A 799 25.73 5.85 6.09
C PHE A 799 25.70 7.35 5.80
N ALA A 800 26.49 7.78 4.83
CA ALA A 800 26.23 9.04 4.13
C ALA A 800 25.47 8.74 2.84
N MET A 801 24.41 9.48 2.59
CA MET A 801 23.56 9.30 1.42
C MET A 801 23.31 10.64 0.75
N ARG A 802 23.26 10.63 -0.58
CA ARG A 802 22.87 11.81 -1.35
C ARG A 802 21.39 12.12 -1.09
N ALA A 803 21.09 13.35 -0.69
CA ALA A 803 19.73 13.77 -0.33
C ALA A 803 18.74 13.65 -1.50
N GLY A 804 19.15 14.02 -2.73
CA GLY A 804 18.25 14.06 -3.89
C GLY A 804 17.76 12.70 -4.39
N ASP A 805 18.57 11.64 -4.25
CA ASP A 805 18.25 10.31 -4.83
C ASP A 805 18.46 9.10 -3.90
N GLY A 806 18.96 9.31 -2.68
CA GLY A 806 19.14 8.24 -1.70
C GLY A 806 20.35 7.34 -1.97
N THR A 807 21.24 7.70 -2.91
CA THR A 807 22.46 6.93 -3.19
C THR A 807 23.39 6.94 -1.98
N VAL A 808 23.84 5.76 -1.53
CA VAL A 808 24.89 5.66 -0.50
C VAL A 808 26.22 6.13 -1.07
N LEU A 809 26.81 7.15 -0.46
CA LEU A 809 28.09 7.76 -0.86
C LEU A 809 29.26 7.08 -0.17
N TRP A 810 29.13 6.83 1.14
CA TRP A 810 30.09 6.05 1.92
C TRP A 810 29.40 5.39 3.11
N THR A 811 30.08 4.41 3.72
CA THR A 811 29.59 3.70 4.91
C THR A 811 30.70 3.51 5.93
N PHE A 812 30.56 4.15 7.09
CA PHE A 812 31.40 3.87 8.24
C PHE A 812 31.03 2.52 8.85
N ASN A 813 32.05 1.76 9.25
CA ASN A 813 31.93 0.38 9.74
C ASN A 813 31.26 -0.61 8.77
N GLY A 814 31.31 -0.35 7.45
CA GLY A 814 30.72 -1.23 6.44
C GLY A 814 31.29 -2.66 6.44
N THR A 815 32.57 -2.82 6.82
CA THR A 815 33.29 -4.10 6.93
C THR A 815 33.29 -4.70 8.34
N GLY A 816 32.67 -4.04 9.33
CA GLY A 816 32.71 -4.48 10.73
C GLY A 816 34.08 -4.34 11.41
N THR A 817 34.93 -3.42 10.94
CA THR A 817 36.27 -3.17 11.50
C THR A 817 36.24 -2.67 12.94
N TYR A 818 35.21 -1.91 13.30
CA TYR A 818 35.05 -1.30 14.61
C TYR A 818 33.91 -1.97 15.38
N ASN A 819 34.03 -2.05 16.71
CA ASN A 819 32.97 -2.52 17.58
C ASN A 819 31.99 -1.38 17.85
N VAL A 820 31.05 -1.17 16.92
CA VAL A 820 30.02 -0.12 17.04
C VAL A 820 28.72 -0.76 17.52
N ASP A 821 28.33 -0.45 18.74
CA ASP A 821 27.03 -0.80 19.30
C ASP A 821 25.92 0.09 18.71
N TYR A 822 24.66 -0.15 19.06
CA TYR A 822 23.54 0.55 18.45
C TYR A 822 23.58 2.07 18.69
N ILE A 823 23.06 2.79 17.70
CA ILE A 823 23.01 4.26 17.68
C ILE A 823 21.54 4.69 17.72
N VAL A 824 21.21 5.53 18.69
CA VAL A 824 19.87 6.10 18.89
C VAL A 824 19.87 7.63 18.97
N GLY A 825 21.03 8.23 19.28
CA GLY A 825 21.23 9.68 19.21
C GLY A 825 21.43 10.14 17.77
N MET A 826 20.90 11.32 17.44
CA MET A 826 21.13 11.96 16.15
C MET A 826 22.62 12.22 15.95
N PRO A 827 23.23 11.78 14.84
CA PRO A 827 24.56 12.24 14.45
C PRO A 827 24.58 13.78 14.37
N TYR A 828 25.60 14.43 14.92
CA TYR A 828 25.71 15.88 14.87
C TYR A 828 26.71 16.31 13.81
N VAL A 829 26.30 17.18 12.88
CA VAL A 829 27.13 17.71 11.80
C VAL A 829 27.79 19.03 12.24
N ASP A 830 29.11 19.07 12.22
CA ASP A 830 29.89 20.32 12.28
C ASP A 830 30.24 20.78 10.85
N TYR A 831 29.50 21.79 10.39
CA TYR A 831 29.67 22.42 9.08
C TYR A 831 31.01 23.14 8.94
N GLN A 832 31.61 23.63 10.03
CA GLN A 832 32.84 24.42 9.98
C GLN A 832 34.07 23.53 9.78
N ARG A 833 34.03 22.31 10.30
CA ARG A 833 35.18 21.38 10.34
C ARG A 833 35.00 20.15 9.46
N ASN A 834 33.85 20.02 8.78
CA ASN A 834 33.43 18.79 8.08
C ASN A 834 33.58 17.56 8.99
N ARG A 835 33.02 17.65 10.20
CA ARG A 835 33.02 16.56 11.19
C ARG A 835 31.61 16.06 11.44
N LEU A 836 31.52 14.76 11.68
CA LEU A 836 30.29 14.09 12.13
C LEU A 836 30.56 13.46 13.50
N TYR A 837 29.82 13.89 14.51
CA TYR A 837 29.87 13.34 15.85
C TYR A 837 28.76 12.31 16.04
N VAL A 838 29.14 11.07 16.34
CA VAL A 838 28.19 9.96 16.46
C VAL A 838 28.32 9.34 17.84
N THR A 839 27.19 9.26 18.56
CA THR A 839 27.09 8.60 19.86
C THR A 839 26.51 7.19 19.70
N SER A 840 27.11 6.21 20.37
CA SER A 840 26.64 4.85 20.41
C SER A 840 26.68 4.30 21.82
N ARG A 841 25.99 3.17 22.04
CA ARG A 841 26.27 2.34 23.21
C ARG A 841 27.72 1.80 23.14
N ALA A 842 28.20 1.25 24.26
CA ALA A 842 29.59 0.83 24.45
C ALA A 842 29.75 -0.68 24.73
N GLY A 843 28.92 -1.52 24.12
CA GLY A 843 28.86 -2.96 24.39
C GLY A 843 28.28 -3.26 25.77
N ALA A 844 28.03 -4.54 26.11
CA ALA A 844 27.41 -4.90 27.38
C ALA A 844 28.19 -4.42 28.63
N ALA A 845 29.52 -4.33 28.54
CA ALA A 845 30.39 -3.91 29.64
C ALA A 845 30.59 -2.39 29.74
N GLY A 846 30.15 -1.61 28.75
CA GLY A 846 30.30 -0.14 28.75
C GLY A 846 31.73 0.35 28.48
N THR A 847 32.59 -0.51 27.93
CA THR A 847 34.03 -0.24 27.74
C THR A 847 34.45 0.00 26.30
N GLN A 848 33.56 -0.24 25.34
CA GLN A 848 33.86 0.05 23.93
C GLN A 848 33.87 1.56 23.67
N ALA A 849 34.44 1.97 22.54
CA ALA A 849 34.27 3.33 22.06
C ALA A 849 32.78 3.62 21.81
N SER A 850 32.34 4.80 22.22
CA SER A 850 30.95 5.24 22.16
C SER A 850 30.79 6.64 21.57
N LEU A 851 31.83 7.47 21.58
CA LEU A 851 31.88 8.69 20.79
C LEU A 851 32.80 8.48 19.61
N TRP A 852 32.26 8.66 18.41
CA TRP A 852 32.98 8.54 17.15
C TRP A 852 33.01 9.90 16.46
N VAL A 853 34.21 10.40 16.18
CA VAL A 853 34.43 11.62 15.40
C VAL A 853 34.84 11.19 14.01
N LEU A 854 33.97 11.42 13.03
CA LEU A 854 34.18 11.03 11.65
C LEU A 854 34.42 12.26 10.78
N ASP A 855 35.16 12.06 9.69
CA ASP A 855 35.25 13.02 8.61
C ASP A 855 33.96 12.95 7.76
N ALA A 856 33.22 14.05 7.68
CA ALA A 856 31.92 14.07 6.99
C ALA A 856 32.06 13.89 5.46
N LEU A 857 33.24 14.21 4.89
CA LEU A 857 33.51 14.06 3.46
C LEU A 857 33.76 12.60 3.08
N THR A 858 34.34 11.79 3.96
CA THR A 858 34.86 10.46 3.58
C THR A 858 34.36 9.31 4.45
N GLY A 859 33.76 9.62 5.61
CA GLY A 859 33.41 8.65 6.64
C GLY A 859 34.61 8.08 7.39
N ALA A 860 35.82 8.61 7.18
CA ALA A 860 37.02 8.16 7.85
C ALA A 860 36.98 8.49 9.35
N LEU A 861 37.47 7.57 10.18
CA LEU A 861 37.60 7.80 11.62
C LEU A 861 38.70 8.83 11.88
N VAL A 862 38.34 9.91 12.57
CA VAL A 862 39.28 10.95 13.04
C VAL A 862 39.74 10.60 14.46
N GLN A 863 38.79 10.31 15.35
CA GLN A 863 39.05 9.96 16.73
C GLN A 863 37.88 9.16 17.34
N SER A 864 38.15 8.36 18.36
CA SER A 864 37.12 7.67 19.14
C SER A 864 37.40 7.73 20.63
N PHE A 865 36.34 7.77 21.45
CA PHE A 865 36.45 7.78 22.92
C PHE A 865 35.55 6.71 23.55
N ALA A 866 36.04 6.05 24.60
CA ALA A 866 35.27 5.13 25.42
C ALA A 866 34.71 5.88 26.64
N LEU A 867 33.47 6.36 26.54
CA LEU A 867 32.83 7.24 27.51
C LEU A 867 31.60 6.61 28.18
N GLY A 868 31.53 5.28 28.22
CA GLY A 868 30.32 4.57 28.66
C GLY A 868 29.22 4.56 27.59
N HIS A 869 28.00 4.17 27.96
CA HIS A 869 26.89 4.11 26.99
C HIS A 869 26.35 5.51 26.66
N LEU A 870 26.59 5.98 25.44
CA LEU A 870 26.04 7.26 24.96
C LEU A 870 24.77 6.97 24.14
N GLU A 871 23.61 7.28 24.70
CA GLU A 871 22.31 7.07 24.03
C GLU A 871 21.56 8.39 23.76
N SER A 872 22.16 9.51 24.14
CA SER A 872 21.70 10.86 23.82
C SER A 872 22.39 11.38 22.56
N SER A 873 21.78 12.34 21.87
CA SER A 873 22.45 13.06 20.78
C SER A 873 23.62 13.87 21.34
N ALA A 874 24.70 14.00 20.58
CA ALA A 874 25.74 14.97 20.91
C ALA A 874 25.22 16.39 20.68
N SER A 875 25.76 17.38 21.39
CA SER A 875 25.32 18.78 21.26
C SER A 875 26.51 19.72 21.22
N LEU A 876 26.61 20.54 20.17
CA LEU A 876 27.64 21.58 20.10
C LEU A 876 27.17 22.84 20.84
N SER A 877 28.13 23.52 21.47
CA SER A 877 27.97 24.89 21.91
C SER A 877 27.74 25.83 20.72
N GLY A 878 27.09 26.97 20.94
CA GLY A 878 26.77 27.96 19.92
C GLY A 878 28.01 28.57 19.26
N ASP A 879 29.18 28.51 19.90
CA ASP A 879 30.48 28.91 19.34
C ASP A 879 31.20 27.77 18.59
N TYR A 880 30.61 26.57 18.53
CA TYR A 880 31.17 25.35 17.95
C TYR A 880 32.48 24.86 18.61
N GLY A 881 32.90 25.43 19.74
CA GLY A 881 34.16 25.10 20.41
C GLY A 881 34.07 23.89 21.35
N THR A 882 32.86 23.56 21.83
CA THR A 882 32.64 22.51 22.82
C THR A 882 31.54 21.55 22.38
N LEU A 883 31.79 20.25 22.44
CA LEU A 883 30.80 19.20 22.25
C LEU A 883 30.45 18.56 23.60
N TYR A 884 29.17 18.53 23.94
CA TYR A 884 28.64 17.87 25.13
C TYR A 884 28.06 16.50 24.80
N VAL A 885 28.38 15.50 25.62
CA VAL A 885 27.80 14.14 25.54
C VAL A 885 27.57 13.57 26.94
N GLY A 886 26.44 12.89 27.14
CA GLY A 886 26.07 12.27 28.41
C GLY A 886 25.99 10.75 28.31
N ASP A 887 26.43 10.05 29.35
CA ASP A 887 26.31 8.59 29.44
C ASP A 887 25.10 8.12 30.25
N GLN A 888 24.74 6.84 30.11
CA GLN A 888 23.67 6.20 30.88
C GLN A 888 24.00 5.99 32.38
N ALA A 889 25.26 6.15 32.78
CA ALA A 889 25.67 6.09 34.19
C ALA A 889 25.51 7.44 34.92
N GLY A 890 25.17 8.50 34.18
CA GLY A 890 24.98 9.85 34.72
C GLY A 890 26.27 10.68 34.73
N SER A 891 27.14 10.49 33.75
CA SER A 891 28.33 11.32 33.51
C SER A 891 28.08 12.25 32.32
N LEU A 892 28.36 13.55 32.48
CA LEU A 892 28.39 14.52 31.39
C LEU A 892 29.84 14.86 31.04
N TYR A 893 30.20 14.76 29.76
CA TYR A 893 31.51 15.07 29.23
C TYR A 893 31.45 16.30 28.33
N ALA A 894 32.56 17.03 28.27
CA ALA A 894 32.80 18.07 27.28
C ALA A 894 34.08 17.77 26.50
N LEU A 895 34.02 17.94 25.19
CA LEU A 895 35.13 17.76 24.25
C LEU A 895 35.44 19.10 23.59
N ASP A 896 36.73 19.42 23.46
CA ASP A 896 37.22 20.52 22.64
C ASP A 896 37.23 20.06 21.17
N THR A 897 36.52 20.79 20.32
CA THR A 897 36.30 20.39 18.91
C THR A 897 37.51 20.63 18.02
N ASP A 898 38.38 21.58 18.37
CA ASP A 898 39.60 21.89 17.62
C ASP A 898 40.71 20.89 17.95
N ALA A 899 40.92 20.63 19.25
CA ALA A 899 41.89 19.66 19.72
C ALA A 899 41.41 18.21 19.51
N VAL A 900 40.10 18.00 19.34
CA VAL A 900 39.44 16.68 19.31
C VAL A 900 39.88 15.85 20.53
N ALA A 901 39.74 16.46 21.71
CA ALA A 901 40.18 15.90 22.99
C ALA A 901 39.23 16.30 24.11
N LEU A 902 39.21 15.54 25.22
CA LEU A 902 38.39 15.88 26.39
C LEU A 902 38.82 17.25 26.93
N LYS A 903 37.84 18.18 27.00
CA LYS A 903 38.03 19.54 27.52
C LYS A 903 38.08 19.53 29.04
N TRP A 904 37.18 18.79 29.67
CA TRP A 904 37.15 18.62 31.12
C TRP A 904 38.07 17.48 31.56
N ALA A 905 38.80 17.69 32.66
CA ALA A 905 39.70 16.67 33.20
C ALA A 905 38.95 15.46 33.80
N ALA A 906 37.70 15.67 34.24
CA ALA A 906 36.79 14.64 34.73
C ALA A 906 35.35 14.99 34.30
N PRO A 907 34.48 14.00 34.05
CA PRO A 907 33.08 14.27 33.75
C PRO A 907 32.34 14.87 34.95
N TYR A 908 31.30 15.64 34.66
CA TYR A 908 30.37 16.11 35.68
C TYR A 908 29.37 15.01 36.04
N ALA A 909 29.19 14.74 37.33
CA ALA A 909 28.30 13.68 37.82
C ALA A 909 26.85 14.17 37.96
N LEU A 910 25.99 13.73 37.05
CA LEU A 910 24.53 13.98 37.04
C LEU A 910 23.77 13.06 38.00
N GLY A 911 24.32 11.86 38.27
CA GLY A 911 23.69 10.84 39.11
C GLY A 911 22.60 10.02 38.42
N SER A 912 22.15 10.43 37.22
CA SER A 912 21.23 9.69 36.36
C SER A 912 21.48 10.08 34.90
N ALA A 913 21.06 9.22 33.97
CA ALA A 913 21.30 9.37 32.55
C ALA A 913 20.73 10.66 31.97
N LEU A 914 21.49 11.30 31.07
CA LEU A 914 21.03 12.42 30.26
C LEU A 914 19.91 11.95 29.31
N LYS A 915 18.87 12.78 29.11
CA LYS A 915 17.75 12.50 28.20
C LYS A 915 17.71 13.51 27.05
N GLY A 916 17.86 13.01 25.82
CA GLY A 916 17.82 13.78 24.56
C GLY A 916 19.10 14.55 24.23
N TYR A 917 19.13 15.87 24.43
CA TYR A 917 20.26 16.73 24.07
C TYR A 917 20.53 17.81 25.13
N VAL A 918 21.71 18.42 25.07
CA VAL A 918 22.10 19.57 25.89
C VAL A 918 21.83 20.84 25.11
N TRP A 919 21.11 21.79 25.70
CA TRP A 919 20.81 23.08 25.08
C TRP A 919 21.59 24.21 25.74
N GLU A 920 22.29 25.03 24.97
CA GLU A 920 22.99 26.20 25.51
C GLU A 920 22.12 27.45 25.47
N ASP A 921 22.20 28.27 26.52
CA ASP A 921 21.64 29.61 26.57
C ASP A 921 22.35 30.53 25.58
N TRP A 922 21.63 30.97 24.55
CA TRP A 922 22.16 31.89 23.54
C TRP A 922 22.56 33.26 24.10
N SER A 923 22.06 33.62 25.30
CA SER A 923 22.39 34.88 25.96
C SER A 923 23.56 34.76 26.94
N VAL A 924 23.89 33.54 27.38
CA VAL A 924 24.96 33.27 28.36
C VAL A 924 25.79 32.06 27.93
N ALA A 925 26.93 32.32 27.31
CA ALA A 925 27.87 31.28 26.89
C ALA A 925 28.26 30.35 28.06
N GLY A 926 28.25 29.06 27.77
CA GLY A 926 28.52 27.96 28.71
C GLY A 926 27.35 27.60 29.62
N ARG A 927 26.25 28.37 29.65
CA ARG A 927 25.07 27.98 30.44
C ARG A 927 24.26 26.96 29.67
N ILE A 928 24.06 25.79 30.24
CA ILE A 928 23.44 24.63 29.59
C ILE A 928 22.26 24.07 30.38
N TYR A 929 21.22 23.66 29.65
CA TYR A 929 19.99 23.08 30.15
C TYR A 929 19.76 21.68 29.58
N PHE A 930 19.29 20.77 30.41
CA PHE A 930 18.96 19.40 30.01
C PHE A 930 18.12 18.69 31.08
N SER A 931 17.60 17.52 30.74
CA SER A 931 16.85 16.65 31.65
C SER A 931 17.57 15.33 31.92
N THR A 932 17.32 14.74 33.08
CA THR A 932 17.83 13.41 33.46
C THR A 932 16.70 12.40 33.69
N ALA A 933 16.98 11.12 33.45
CA ALA A 933 16.01 10.02 33.49
C ALA A 933 15.34 9.80 34.86
N ASP A 934 15.92 10.34 35.95
CA ASP A 934 15.35 10.35 37.30
C ASP A 934 14.31 11.47 37.52
N GLY A 935 13.92 12.19 36.47
CA GLY A 935 12.89 13.22 36.53
C GLY A 935 13.39 14.53 37.11
N ASN A 936 14.55 14.99 36.64
CA ASN A 936 15.07 16.31 37.00
C ASN A 936 15.46 17.10 35.77
N VAL A 937 15.26 18.41 35.85
CA VAL A 937 15.69 19.42 34.89
C VAL A 937 16.83 20.20 35.52
N TRP A 938 17.88 20.43 34.76
CA TRP A 938 19.14 20.98 35.25
C TRP A 938 19.51 22.27 34.53
N CYS A 939 20.20 23.15 35.25
CA CYS A 939 21.03 24.20 34.68
C CYS A 939 22.44 24.09 35.23
N LEU A 940 23.43 23.95 34.33
CA LEU A 940 24.84 24.01 34.66
C LEU A 940 25.51 25.18 33.92
N GLN A 941 26.59 25.70 34.48
CA GLN A 941 27.51 26.61 33.81
C GLN A 941 28.82 25.87 33.53
N ASP A 942 29.21 25.72 32.26
CA ASP A 942 30.56 25.32 31.84
C ASP A 942 31.56 26.42 32.24
N THR A 943 32.57 26.04 33.00
CA THR A 943 33.63 26.93 33.52
C THR A 943 34.92 26.84 32.70
N GLY A 944 34.89 26.17 31.55
CA GLY A 944 36.02 25.95 30.65
C GLY A 944 36.84 24.68 30.97
N THR A 945 36.97 24.32 32.25
CA THR A 945 37.69 23.12 32.72
C THR A 945 36.81 22.11 33.45
N GLY A 946 35.53 22.44 33.65
CA GLY A 946 34.51 21.64 34.31
C GLY A 946 33.15 22.33 34.21
N ALA A 947 32.20 21.93 35.05
CA ALA A 947 30.90 22.58 35.14
C ALA A 947 30.49 22.83 36.60
N SER A 948 29.61 23.80 36.81
CA SER A 948 29.03 24.13 38.11
C SER A 948 27.50 24.15 38.02
N GLN A 949 26.81 23.61 39.03
CA GLN A 949 25.34 23.61 39.07
C GLN A 949 24.83 24.99 39.47
N GLU A 950 23.98 25.59 38.64
CA GLU A 950 23.23 26.78 39.01
C GLU A 950 21.95 26.37 39.76
N TRP A 951 21.16 25.46 39.18
CA TRP A 951 19.95 24.93 39.81
C TRP A 951 19.57 23.54 39.29
N LYS A 952 18.68 22.87 40.03
CA LYS A 952 18.08 21.56 39.70
C LYS A 952 16.61 21.55 40.15
N GLN A 953 15.69 21.25 39.24
CA GLN A 953 14.25 21.23 39.49
C GLN A 953 13.67 19.84 39.21
N PRO A 954 13.01 19.19 40.18
CA PRO A 954 12.29 17.94 39.95
C PRO A 954 11.07 18.14 39.04
N VAL A 955 10.96 17.32 38.00
CA VAL A 955 9.82 17.21 37.07
C VAL A 955 9.68 15.74 36.67
N ALA A 956 8.58 15.09 37.05
CA ALA A 956 8.42 13.64 36.89
C ALA A 956 8.59 13.22 35.42
N GLY A 957 9.53 12.31 35.14
CA GLY A 957 9.74 11.78 33.80
C GLY A 957 10.07 12.82 32.72
N ALA A 958 10.60 13.99 33.10
CA ALA A 958 10.91 15.14 32.26
C ALA A 958 11.32 14.78 30.81
N SER A 959 10.69 15.42 29.82
CA SER A 959 11.10 15.41 28.42
C SER A 959 12.41 16.19 28.23
N SER A 960 12.96 16.18 27.02
CA SER A 960 14.00 17.15 26.68
C SER A 960 13.43 18.57 26.71
N PRO A 961 14.17 19.54 27.28
CA PRO A 961 13.67 20.88 27.42
C PRO A 961 13.74 21.68 26.10
N LEU A 962 12.75 22.52 25.87
CA LEU A 962 12.81 23.60 24.87
C LEU A 962 13.11 24.92 25.59
N VAL A 963 14.17 25.62 25.18
CA VAL A 963 14.58 26.91 25.74
C VAL A 963 14.09 28.04 24.84
N LEU A 964 13.23 28.91 25.37
CA LEU A 964 12.83 30.19 24.79
C LEU A 964 13.10 31.30 25.83
N ASP A 965 12.15 32.20 26.07
CA ASP A 965 12.18 33.11 27.25
C ASP A 965 11.96 32.37 28.58
N SER A 966 11.58 31.09 28.51
CA SER A 966 11.40 30.16 29.61
C SER A 966 11.75 28.75 29.13
N LEU A 967 11.89 27.82 30.05
CA LEU A 967 12.11 26.42 29.74
C LEU A 967 10.78 25.66 29.70
N PHE A 968 10.53 24.91 28.64
CA PHE A 968 9.31 24.10 28.52
C PHE A 968 9.64 22.61 28.54
N VAL A 969 8.96 21.86 29.41
CA VAL A 969 9.25 20.44 29.66
C VAL A 969 7.96 19.65 29.84
N GLY A 970 7.80 18.59 29.07
CA GLY A 970 6.72 17.60 29.24
C GLY A 970 7.00 16.66 30.42
N SER A 971 5.96 16.18 31.08
CA SER A 971 6.03 15.25 32.21
C SER A 971 5.32 13.93 31.93
N SER A 972 5.77 12.87 32.61
CA SER A 972 5.11 11.56 32.61
C SER A 972 3.74 11.54 33.28
N ASP A 973 3.33 12.60 33.97
CA ASP A 973 2.03 12.71 34.62
C ASP A 973 0.93 13.33 33.73
N GLY A 974 1.25 13.68 32.48
CA GLY A 974 0.32 14.32 31.55
C GLY A 974 0.35 15.84 31.54
N THR A 975 1.33 16.46 32.22
CA THR A 975 1.48 17.92 32.28
C THR A 975 2.65 18.46 31.47
N LEU A 976 2.50 19.70 30.99
CA LEU A 976 3.54 20.53 30.40
C LEU A 976 3.89 21.64 31.39
N HIS A 977 5.19 21.79 31.70
CA HIS A 977 5.72 22.74 32.67
C HIS A 977 6.43 23.91 31.97
N GLN A 978 6.36 25.10 32.57
CA GLN A 978 7.15 26.28 32.21
C GLN A 978 8.03 26.68 33.40
N LEU A 979 9.35 26.56 33.23
CA LEU A 979 10.32 26.87 34.27
C LEU A 979 11.10 28.15 33.95
N ASN A 980 11.45 28.89 35.00
CA ASN A 980 12.29 30.07 34.92
C ASN A 980 13.75 29.71 34.60
N LEU A 981 14.35 30.34 33.59
CA LEU A 981 15.72 30.04 33.13
C LEU A 981 16.81 30.24 34.19
N THR A 982 16.64 31.22 35.09
CA THR A 982 17.67 31.59 36.07
C THR A 982 17.50 30.90 37.42
N SER A 983 16.25 30.70 37.86
CA SER A 983 15.96 30.13 39.18
C SER A 983 15.55 28.66 39.16
N GLY A 984 15.15 28.12 38.01
CA GLY A 984 14.59 26.78 37.87
C GLY A 984 13.18 26.64 38.46
N VAL A 985 12.58 27.70 38.99
CA VAL A 985 11.22 27.67 39.55
C VAL A 985 10.22 27.32 38.46
N ASP A 986 9.35 26.35 38.76
CA ASP A 986 8.21 26.00 37.92
C ASP A 986 7.10 27.05 38.07
N GLU A 987 6.97 27.91 37.07
CA GLU A 987 6.11 29.09 37.10
C GLU A 987 4.67 28.77 36.68
N LYS A 988 4.48 27.81 35.76
CA LYS A 988 3.16 27.43 35.21
C LYS A 988 3.12 25.99 34.75
N GLN A 989 1.92 25.38 34.80
CA GLN A 989 1.68 24.01 34.37
C GLN A 989 0.34 23.87 33.62
N VAL A 990 0.27 22.97 32.64
CA VAL A 990 -0.96 22.63 31.91
C VAL A 990 -1.12 21.12 31.76
N THR A 991 -2.24 20.56 32.22
CA THR A 991 -2.61 19.15 31.96
C THR A 991 -3.24 19.00 30.58
N LEU A 992 -2.78 18.01 29.80
CA LEU A 992 -3.29 17.75 28.45
C LEU A 992 -4.55 16.84 28.46
N GLY A 993 -5.29 16.83 27.35
CA GLY A 993 -6.63 16.21 27.24
C GLY A 993 -6.67 14.66 27.22
N ASP A 994 -5.53 13.99 27.35
CA ASP A 994 -5.40 12.53 27.37
C ASP A 994 -5.09 11.95 28.76
N GLY A 995 -5.22 12.76 29.82
CA GLY A 995 -5.11 12.31 31.19
C GLY A 995 -3.66 12.20 31.61
N THR A 996 -3.22 10.99 31.98
CA THR A 996 -1.86 10.74 32.50
C THR A 996 -0.91 10.18 31.43
N ALA A 997 -1.20 10.43 30.15
CA ALA A 997 -0.30 10.02 29.08
C ALA A 997 0.98 10.85 29.16
N THR A 998 2.15 10.22 29.08
CA THR A 998 3.43 10.93 29.09
C THR A 998 3.47 11.97 27.97
N VAL A 999 3.78 13.21 28.34
CA VAL A 999 4.05 14.31 27.42
C VAL A 999 5.50 14.21 26.95
N GLY A 1000 5.68 14.24 25.64
CA GLY A 1000 6.96 14.12 24.97
C GLY A 1000 7.72 15.44 24.91
N ASP A 1001 8.69 15.50 24.00
CA ASP A 1001 9.50 16.68 23.78
C ASP A 1001 8.64 17.83 23.24
N VAL A 1002 9.15 19.05 23.35
CA VAL A 1002 8.43 20.28 23.00
C VAL A 1002 9.09 20.93 21.78
N SER A 1003 8.30 21.38 20.82
CA SER A 1003 8.78 22.21 19.71
C SER A 1003 7.94 23.47 19.52
N THR A 1004 8.44 24.39 18.70
CA THR A 1004 7.78 25.65 18.36
C THR A 1004 8.13 26.06 16.94
N GLU A 1005 7.25 26.83 16.29
CA GLU A 1005 7.51 27.41 14.97
C GLU A 1005 8.17 28.77 15.08
N ASP A 1006 7.64 29.65 15.94
CA ASP A 1006 8.07 31.05 16.03
C ASP A 1006 8.15 31.58 17.47
N GLY A 1007 8.01 30.70 18.46
CA GLY A 1007 8.03 31.07 19.88
C GLY A 1007 6.71 31.66 20.40
N THR A 1008 5.64 31.69 19.61
CA THR A 1008 4.30 32.15 20.06
C THR A 1008 3.36 31.00 20.44
N GLN A 1009 3.76 29.77 20.13
CA GLN A 1009 3.04 28.54 20.34
C GLN A 1009 3.98 27.38 20.68
N LEU A 1010 3.45 26.34 21.32
CA LEU A 1010 4.14 25.09 21.60
C LEU A 1010 3.39 23.94 20.94
N PHE A 1011 4.15 22.95 20.48
CA PHE A 1011 3.66 21.68 20.00
C PHE A 1011 4.21 20.56 20.87
N VAL A 1012 3.32 19.67 21.33
CA VAL A 1012 3.69 18.56 22.22
C VAL A 1012 2.91 17.31 21.87
N GLY A 1013 3.64 16.21 21.73
CA GLY A 1013 3.08 14.90 21.48
C GLY A 1013 2.98 14.04 22.73
N THR A 1014 2.16 12.99 22.71
CA THR A 1014 1.97 12.11 23.87
C THR A 1014 2.05 10.62 23.50
N THR A 1015 2.24 9.77 24.52
CA THR A 1015 2.18 8.31 24.37
C THR A 1015 0.82 7.79 23.92
N ALA A 1016 -0.24 8.58 24.09
CA ALA A 1016 -1.58 8.26 23.59
C ALA A 1016 -1.75 8.51 22.08
N GLY A 1017 -0.69 8.93 21.38
CA GLY A 1017 -0.73 9.18 19.94
C GLY A 1017 -1.45 10.49 19.59
N THR A 1018 -1.36 11.49 20.47
CA THR A 1018 -1.98 12.80 20.26
C THR A 1018 -0.93 13.91 20.26
N LEU A 1019 -0.99 14.78 19.26
CA LEU A 1019 -0.23 16.02 19.16
C LEU A 1019 -1.14 17.20 19.52
N TYR A 1020 -0.68 18.09 20.40
CA TYR A 1020 -1.39 19.27 20.84
C TYR A 1020 -0.66 20.53 20.40
N LYS A 1021 -1.41 21.58 20.05
CA LYS A 1021 -0.91 22.96 19.98
C LYS A 1021 -1.37 23.74 21.20
N LEU A 1022 -0.46 24.46 21.85
CA LEU A 1022 -0.76 25.39 22.94
C LEU A 1022 -0.24 26.80 22.58
N PRO A 1023 -1.01 27.87 22.80
CA PRO A 1023 -0.53 29.24 22.66
C PRO A 1023 0.37 29.62 23.83
N LEU A 1024 1.28 30.56 23.60
CA LEU A 1024 2.04 31.25 24.65
C LEU A 1024 1.46 32.66 24.92
N PRO A 1025 1.51 33.14 26.17
CA PRO A 1025 2.00 32.44 27.37
C PRO A 1025 1.05 31.30 27.79
N LEU A 1026 1.58 30.31 28.52
CA LEU A 1026 0.74 29.26 29.11
C LEU A 1026 -0.30 29.88 30.08
N PRO A 1027 -1.51 29.31 30.16
CA PRO A 1027 -2.61 29.82 30.98
C PRO A 1027 -2.32 29.84 32.49
#